data_AF-A0A1G3GRH4-F1
#
_entry.id   AF-A0A1G3GRH4-F1
#
_cell.length_a   1.000
_cell.length_b   1.000
_cell.length_c   1.000
_cell.angle_alpha   90.00
_cell.angle_beta   90.00
_cell.angle_gamma   90.00
#
_symmetry.space_group_name_H-M   'P 1'
#
loop_
_entity.id
_entity.type
_entity.pdbx_description
1 polymer ?
#
loop_
_entity_poly.entity_id
_entity_poly.type
_entity_poly.pdbx_seq_one_letter_code
_entity_poly.pdbx_strand_id
1 'polypeptide(L)'
;MPADAEIRFTLNGRPVSVAAPTGERLSETLRERLGARDVKIGCNAGDCGACSVLVEGKLHCACLMPVQKVQGRLVETVAGLLETDARAQRLADSFQNHAAAQCGFCTPGMMVASVALLRDNPAPSEAEITQALGGVLCRCTGYRKIIDAVADAPHAQAAVGGSGHAGAAIRRVDGAAKVAGAESFGDDIAPAGTLEILVIRAPHPHAAFAFGDLEAWRAERPGLVAVLTAADVPGRNAFGVIPAFIDQPAFAESTARFRGEAVAAVVGTPDAIRALDPTSFPVIWQERAAVQGMAEAQAEGAPLLHQDRPGNLMCRGFVACGDAAAALSAADVTVEGHFFSGFVEHAYLEPEAGFAEVIEDRIEIHACTQAPVMDLESMAILLGMDRARIRIVPTAVGGGFGAKLDLSVQPYLAIAALKTGRPVRLAYSRTESMQSTTKRHPSDIRLRLGATRDGRLSGCDFRGDFNTGAYASWGPTVANRVPVHASGPYFLPDYRAESRAIHTHNPPSGAFRGFGVPQAAIALESLLDELAIKLDIDPLEFRLRNALDNGVPTVCGQVFAQGVGIKPCLTALAPAWQAERLAAEAFNRSAEGAVRRGVGLASGWYGCGNTSLPNPSTIMAHLMADGRILLHQGAVDIGQGSNTVIAQIFATALGVPVAQINLIGADTDQTPDAGKTSASRQTFVSGNAARLCGQALRAQILAVLQVPDQAELTIAAGHIMAQDGPTRRQIALNSLTADAAGRVFTATGHYDPPTRPLDANGQGAPYAQFGYAAQMAVVEVDITLGTLRILRFVAAHDVGKAINPLLAEGQIQGGVAQGIGMALMEEYIPGRSENLHDYLIPTIGDIPPIESILVEVPDAHGPYGAKGLGEHVLIPTAPALLNAIRHACGARLTHVPVTPATLAAAIRGGDHV
;
A
#
# COMPACT_ATOMS: atom_id res chain seq x y z
N MET A 1 15.34 11.71 42.18
CA MET A 1 16.35 10.69 41.81
C MET A 1 17.41 11.39 40.97
N PRO A 2 18.70 11.03 41.03
CA PRO A 2 19.71 11.61 40.16
C PRO A 2 19.30 11.46 38.68
N ALA A 3 19.75 12.39 37.83
CA ALA A 3 19.32 12.52 36.44
C ALA A 3 19.50 11.23 35.61
N ASP A 4 20.48 10.40 35.97
CA ASP A 4 20.80 9.11 35.35
C ASP A 4 20.85 7.99 36.41
N ALA A 5 19.69 7.53 36.87
CA ALA A 5 19.64 6.35 37.74
C ALA A 5 19.94 5.07 36.93
N GLU A 6 20.82 4.22 37.43
CA GLU A 6 21.07 2.89 36.85
C GLU A 6 19.81 2.02 37.01
N ILE A 7 19.24 1.59 35.88
CA ILE A 7 18.03 0.75 35.85
C ILE A 7 18.45 -0.68 35.57
N ARG A 8 18.03 -1.61 36.43
CA ARG A 8 18.37 -3.03 36.34
C ARG A 8 17.10 -3.86 36.21
N PHE A 9 17.02 -4.71 35.20
CA PHE A 9 15.88 -5.58 34.95
C PHE A 9 16.31 -6.82 34.15
N THR A 10 15.40 -7.76 33.91
CA THR A 10 15.68 -8.96 33.10
C THR A 10 15.01 -8.79 31.74
N LEU A 11 15.79 -8.77 30.66
CA LEU A 11 15.31 -8.73 29.28
C LEU A 11 15.49 -10.11 28.65
N ASN A 12 14.40 -10.75 28.22
CA ASN A 12 14.43 -12.06 27.55
C ASN A 12 15.23 -13.11 28.35
N GLY A 13 15.01 -13.14 29.66
CA GLY A 13 15.72 -14.05 30.58
C GLY A 13 17.15 -13.65 30.95
N ARG A 14 17.70 -12.56 30.38
CA ARG A 14 19.06 -12.09 30.66
C ARG A 14 19.04 -10.83 31.53
N PRO A 15 19.82 -10.77 32.63
CA PRO A 15 19.93 -9.55 33.42
C PRO A 15 20.61 -8.44 32.61
N VAL A 16 20.03 -7.26 32.59
CA VAL A 16 20.56 -6.06 31.92
C VAL A 16 20.63 -4.90 32.91
N SER A 17 21.60 -4.01 32.69
CA SER A 17 21.74 -2.74 33.40
C SER A 17 21.97 -1.62 32.41
N VAL A 18 21.23 -0.52 32.55
CA VAL A 18 21.26 0.60 31.62
C VAL A 18 21.08 1.92 32.35
N ALA A 19 21.87 2.92 31.97
CA ALA A 19 21.66 4.31 32.36
C ALA A 19 20.68 4.95 31.37
N ALA A 20 19.57 5.49 31.87
CA ALA A 20 18.57 6.17 31.07
C ALA A 20 18.01 7.39 31.82
N PRO A 21 17.80 8.53 31.14
CA PRO A 21 17.15 9.70 31.70
C PRO A 21 15.80 9.39 32.35
N THR A 22 15.47 10.15 33.39
CA THR A 22 14.15 10.07 34.03
C THR A 22 13.05 10.37 33.01
N GLY A 23 12.10 9.45 32.84
CA GLY A 23 10.98 9.61 31.91
C GLY A 23 11.24 9.08 30.49
N GLU A 24 12.45 8.59 30.19
CA GLU A 24 12.71 7.88 28.93
C GLU A 24 11.73 6.71 28.76
N ARG A 25 11.18 6.55 27.56
CA ARG A 25 10.24 5.48 27.24
C ARG A 25 10.99 4.14 27.17
N LEU A 26 10.36 3.08 27.66
CA LEU A 26 10.91 1.72 27.61
C LEU A 26 11.24 1.31 26.17
N SER A 27 10.42 1.72 25.19
CA SER A 27 10.70 1.48 23.78
C SER A 27 12.04 2.05 23.30
N GLU A 28 12.38 3.27 23.75
CA GLU A 28 13.64 3.93 23.40
C GLU A 28 14.80 3.16 24.02
N THR A 29 14.73 2.86 25.32
CA THR A 29 15.78 2.09 26.00
C THR A 29 15.99 0.71 25.36
N LEU A 30 14.90 -0.01 25.06
CA LEU A 30 14.97 -1.33 24.44
C LEU A 30 15.67 -1.25 23.07
N ARG A 31 15.30 -0.29 22.22
CA ARG A 31 15.83 -0.19 20.85
C ARG A 31 17.22 0.42 20.79
N GLU A 32 17.39 1.60 21.38
CA GLU A 32 18.58 2.44 21.20
C GLU A 32 19.71 2.08 22.17
N ARG A 33 19.38 1.60 23.38
CA ARG A 33 20.40 1.27 24.40
C ARG A 33 20.71 -0.22 24.48
N LEU A 34 19.71 -1.08 24.23
CA LEU A 34 19.82 -2.53 24.39
C LEU A 34 19.76 -3.32 23.06
N GLY A 35 19.50 -2.64 21.93
CA GLY A 35 19.50 -3.27 20.60
C GLY A 35 18.31 -4.19 20.32
N ALA A 36 17.26 -4.19 21.15
CA ALA A 36 16.04 -4.98 20.97
C ALA A 36 15.13 -4.34 19.91
N ARG A 37 15.57 -4.42 18.65
CA ARG A 37 14.89 -3.84 17.46
C ARG A 37 13.73 -4.70 16.96
N ASP A 38 13.48 -5.86 17.57
CA ASP A 38 12.26 -6.64 17.37
C ASP A 38 11.01 -5.94 17.95
N VAL A 39 11.21 -4.97 18.87
CA VAL A 39 10.18 -4.02 19.30
C VAL A 39 10.07 -2.89 18.27
N LYS A 40 8.95 -2.83 17.55
CA LYS A 40 8.71 -1.86 16.47
C LYS A 40 7.96 -0.62 16.97
N ILE A 41 8.27 0.56 16.43
CA ILE A 41 7.65 1.84 16.81
C ILE A 41 6.90 2.44 15.63
N GLY A 42 5.57 2.50 15.75
CA GLY A 42 4.68 3.10 14.76
C GLY A 42 4.16 4.46 15.21
N CYS A 43 2.99 4.47 15.88
CA CYS A 43 2.35 5.71 16.36
C CYS A 43 3.15 6.46 17.44
N ASN A 44 3.95 5.72 18.23
CA ASN A 44 4.61 6.20 19.44
C ASN A 44 3.63 6.91 20.42
N ALA A 45 2.37 6.49 20.46
CA ALA A 45 1.30 7.09 21.28
C ALA A 45 0.39 6.04 21.95
N GLY A 46 0.68 4.75 21.78
CA GLY A 46 -0.10 3.64 22.36
C GLY A 46 -1.25 3.14 21.49
N ASP A 47 -1.55 3.78 20.36
CA ASP A 47 -2.71 3.43 19.53
C ASP A 47 -2.49 2.18 18.65
N CYS A 48 -1.26 1.94 18.20
CA CYS A 48 -1.00 0.90 17.18
C CYS A 48 -0.58 -0.47 17.70
N GLY A 49 -0.15 -0.58 18.96
CA GLY A 49 0.33 -1.83 19.56
C GLY A 49 1.59 -2.48 18.97
N ALA A 50 2.23 -1.91 17.95
CA ALA A 50 3.44 -2.48 17.33
C ALA A 50 4.61 -2.66 18.32
N CYS A 51 4.65 -1.85 19.38
CA CYS A 51 5.66 -1.87 20.43
C CYS A 51 5.28 -2.76 21.63
N SER A 52 4.39 -3.73 21.43
CA SER A 52 3.91 -4.57 22.51
C SER A 52 5.03 -5.45 23.07
N VAL A 53 5.13 -5.48 24.39
CA VAL A 53 6.04 -6.33 25.18
C VAL A 53 5.27 -6.93 26.34
N LEU A 54 5.79 -8.01 26.94
CA LEU A 54 5.28 -8.48 28.23
C LEU A 54 6.16 -7.93 29.36
N VAL A 55 5.53 -7.38 30.39
CA VAL A 55 6.20 -7.03 31.65
C VAL A 55 5.54 -7.84 32.75
N GLU A 56 6.29 -8.72 33.41
CA GLU A 56 5.75 -9.71 34.37
C GLU A 56 4.58 -10.52 33.76
N GLY A 57 4.75 -10.96 32.50
CA GLY A 57 3.74 -11.71 31.75
C GLY A 57 2.54 -10.90 31.25
N LYS A 58 2.43 -9.61 31.57
CA LYS A 58 1.30 -8.75 31.17
C LYS A 58 1.63 -7.92 29.94
N LEU A 59 0.67 -7.79 29.03
CA LEU A 59 0.82 -7.00 27.81
C LEU A 59 0.91 -5.50 28.11
N HIS A 60 1.94 -4.84 27.55
CA HIS A 60 2.13 -3.40 27.66
C HIS A 60 2.64 -2.79 26.35
N CYS A 61 2.21 -1.57 26.05
CA CYS A 61 2.84 -0.74 25.02
C CYS A 61 4.13 -0.12 25.57
N ALA A 62 5.30 -0.55 25.07
CA ALA A 62 6.59 -0.02 25.52
C ALA A 62 6.73 1.50 25.31
N CYS A 63 6.05 2.07 24.32
CA CYS A 63 6.07 3.51 24.05
C CYS A 63 5.34 4.39 25.09
N LEU A 64 4.48 3.81 25.93
CA LEU A 64 3.76 4.53 26.99
C LEU A 64 4.38 4.34 28.38
N MET A 65 5.35 3.44 28.52
CA MET A 65 5.91 3.07 29.81
C MET A 65 7.25 3.77 30.02
N PRO A 66 7.44 4.56 31.10
CA PRO A 66 8.77 5.00 31.50
C PRO A 66 9.64 3.80 31.89
N VAL A 67 10.88 3.76 31.43
CA VAL A 67 11.80 2.63 31.68
C VAL A 67 12.02 2.36 33.18
N GLN A 68 11.90 3.37 34.05
CA GLN A 68 12.02 3.18 35.50
C GLN A 68 10.97 2.22 36.08
N LYS A 69 9.84 2.01 35.39
CA LYS A 69 8.79 1.07 35.81
C LYS A 69 9.19 -0.40 35.69
N VAL A 70 10.26 -0.73 34.94
CA VAL A 70 10.74 -2.12 34.79
C VAL A 70 11.84 -2.49 35.77
N GLN A 71 12.22 -1.62 36.70
CA GLN A 71 13.22 -1.93 37.73
C GLN A 71 12.90 -3.26 38.46
N GLY A 72 13.83 -4.21 38.37
CA GLY A 72 13.73 -5.54 38.97
C GLY A 72 12.73 -6.48 38.32
N ARG A 73 12.16 -6.13 37.15
CA ARG A 73 11.10 -6.91 36.47
C ARG A 73 11.62 -7.69 35.27
N LEU A 74 10.86 -8.71 34.86
CA LEU A 74 11.03 -9.39 33.59
C LEU A 74 10.31 -8.62 32.47
N VAL A 75 11.04 -8.36 31.38
CA VAL A 75 10.56 -7.85 30.11
C VAL A 75 10.81 -8.90 29.04
N GLU A 76 9.76 -9.31 28.33
CA GLU A 76 9.83 -10.27 27.21
C GLU A 76 9.40 -9.58 25.91
N THR A 77 10.23 -9.72 24.89
CA THR A 77 9.95 -9.29 23.50
C THR A 77 9.68 -10.52 22.63
N VAL A 78 9.31 -10.34 21.35
CA VAL A 78 9.01 -11.49 20.47
C VAL A 78 10.22 -12.41 20.31
N ALA A 79 11.43 -11.87 20.23
CA ALA A 79 12.65 -12.66 20.13
C ALA A 79 12.84 -13.57 21.35
N GLY A 80 12.68 -13.02 22.57
CA GLY A 80 12.78 -13.81 23.80
C GLY A 80 11.68 -14.85 23.95
N LEU A 81 10.45 -14.52 23.53
CA LEU A 81 9.33 -15.46 23.54
C LEU A 81 9.57 -16.64 22.60
N LEU A 82 10.12 -16.42 21.41
CA LEU A 82 10.45 -17.50 20.47
C LEU A 82 11.57 -18.41 20.96
N GLU A 83 12.53 -17.87 21.72
CA GLU A 83 13.60 -18.67 22.32
C GLU A 83 13.10 -19.55 23.48
N THR A 84 12.12 -19.06 24.26
CA THR A 84 11.81 -19.61 25.59
C THR A 84 10.40 -20.19 25.74
N ASP A 85 9.44 -19.83 24.88
CA ASP A 85 8.04 -20.24 24.97
C ASP A 85 7.61 -21.10 23.77
N ALA A 86 7.33 -22.38 24.02
CA ALA A 86 6.87 -23.32 23.00
C ALA A 86 5.55 -22.90 22.32
N ARG A 87 4.70 -22.09 22.97
CA ARG A 87 3.50 -21.51 22.34
C ARG A 87 3.88 -20.52 21.25
N ALA A 88 4.91 -19.69 21.49
CA ALA A 88 5.38 -18.72 20.51
C ALA A 88 5.90 -19.41 19.24
N GLN A 89 6.62 -20.54 19.37
CA GLN A 89 7.08 -21.31 18.22
C GLN A 89 5.92 -21.90 17.40
N ARG A 90 4.92 -22.50 18.05
CA ARG A 90 3.73 -23.02 17.35
C ARG A 90 2.94 -21.90 16.68
N LEU A 91 2.78 -20.77 17.37
CA LEU A 91 2.15 -19.58 16.81
C LEU A 91 2.92 -19.07 15.59
N ALA A 92 4.26 -19.06 15.64
CA ALA A 92 5.08 -18.62 14.53
C ALA A 92 4.94 -19.51 13.28
N ASP A 93 4.85 -20.82 13.49
CA ASP A 93 4.56 -21.78 12.42
C ASP A 93 3.16 -21.59 11.83
N SER A 94 2.16 -21.38 12.70
CA SER A 94 0.78 -21.08 12.28
C SER A 94 0.70 -19.77 11.47
N PHE A 95 1.35 -18.69 11.94
CA PHE A 95 1.41 -17.42 11.22
C PHE A 95 2.00 -17.57 9.81
N GLN A 96 3.03 -18.41 9.66
CA GLN A 96 3.60 -18.71 8.34
C GLN A 96 2.64 -19.54 7.47
N ASN A 97 1.96 -20.54 8.04
CA ASN A 97 1.00 -21.38 7.33
C ASN A 97 -0.21 -20.60 6.81
N HIS A 98 -0.67 -19.60 7.56
CA HIS A 98 -1.80 -18.74 7.16
C HIS A 98 -1.37 -17.50 6.37
N ALA A 99 -0.06 -17.26 6.19
CA ALA A 99 0.48 -16.00 5.69
C ALA A 99 -0.07 -14.76 6.45
N ALA A 100 -0.17 -14.87 7.78
CA ALA A 100 -0.64 -13.82 8.67
C ALA A 100 0.34 -12.64 8.80
N ALA A 101 1.53 -12.74 8.21
CA ALA A 101 2.50 -11.66 8.06
C ALA A 101 2.63 -11.24 6.59
N GLN A 102 2.21 -10.01 6.27
CA GLN A 102 2.44 -9.37 4.97
C GLN A 102 3.71 -8.50 5.01
N CYS A 103 3.59 -7.21 5.39
CA CYS A 103 4.76 -6.34 5.55
C CYS A 103 5.62 -6.74 6.75
N GLY A 104 5.02 -7.32 7.79
CA GLY A 104 5.70 -7.82 8.98
C GLY A 104 5.84 -6.79 10.11
N PHE A 105 5.53 -5.51 9.90
CA PHE A 105 5.82 -4.47 10.90
C PHE A 105 5.02 -4.61 12.20
N CYS A 106 3.73 -4.95 12.12
CA CYS A 106 2.91 -5.20 13.32
C CYS A 106 3.09 -6.62 13.88
N THR A 107 3.74 -7.52 13.14
CA THR A 107 3.77 -8.95 13.47
C THR A 107 4.42 -9.22 14.83
N PRO A 108 5.53 -8.57 15.24
CA PRO A 108 6.05 -8.69 16.60
C PRO A 108 5.02 -8.39 17.69
N GLY A 109 4.31 -7.27 17.56
CA GLY A 109 3.28 -6.88 18.53
C GLY A 109 2.10 -7.85 18.57
N MET A 110 1.67 -8.34 17.40
CA MET A 110 0.63 -9.37 17.28
C MET A 110 1.06 -10.67 17.97
N MET A 111 2.28 -11.14 17.69
CA MET A 111 2.84 -12.35 18.30
C MET A 111 2.89 -12.26 19.82
N VAL A 112 3.38 -11.14 20.36
CA VAL A 112 3.45 -10.91 21.81
C VAL A 112 2.06 -10.93 22.45
N ALA A 113 1.10 -10.21 21.87
CA ALA A 113 -0.27 -10.15 22.38
C ALA A 113 -0.97 -11.52 22.30
N SER A 114 -0.79 -12.25 21.21
CA SER A 114 -1.33 -13.60 21.04
C SER A 114 -0.70 -14.60 22.00
N VAL A 115 0.61 -14.52 22.28
CA VAL A 115 1.24 -15.39 23.29
C VAL A 115 0.70 -15.11 24.68
N ALA A 116 0.46 -13.85 25.04
CA ALA A 116 -0.19 -13.51 26.30
C ALA A 116 -1.59 -14.17 26.41
N LEU A 117 -2.42 -14.05 25.37
CA LEU A 117 -3.72 -14.73 25.31
C LEU A 117 -3.58 -16.25 25.45
N LEU A 118 -2.67 -16.87 24.70
CA LEU A 118 -2.49 -18.33 24.69
C LEU A 118 -1.88 -18.90 25.98
N ARG A 119 -1.23 -18.07 26.81
CA ARG A 119 -0.83 -18.43 28.17
C ARG A 119 -2.03 -18.55 29.09
N ASP A 120 -3.02 -17.67 28.94
CA ASP A 120 -4.24 -17.62 29.76
C ASP A 120 -5.32 -18.60 29.28
N ASN A 121 -5.55 -18.68 27.96
CA ASN A 121 -6.48 -19.58 27.33
C ASN A 121 -5.81 -20.28 26.12
N PRO A 122 -5.48 -21.58 26.21
CA PRO A 122 -4.80 -22.30 25.14
C PRO A 122 -5.70 -22.64 23.94
N ALA A 123 -7.01 -22.37 23.99
CA ALA A 123 -7.94 -22.59 22.88
C ALA A 123 -8.99 -21.46 22.83
N PRO A 124 -8.57 -20.22 22.52
CA PRO A 124 -9.45 -19.06 22.57
C PRO A 124 -10.46 -19.06 21.41
N SER A 125 -11.66 -18.59 21.68
CA SER A 125 -12.66 -18.27 20.67
C SER A 125 -12.26 -17.05 19.84
N GLU A 126 -12.85 -16.89 18.65
CA GLU A 126 -12.64 -15.71 17.81
C GLU A 126 -12.94 -14.39 18.54
N ALA A 127 -13.95 -14.38 19.43
CA ALA A 127 -14.29 -13.21 20.24
C ALA A 127 -13.17 -12.86 21.24
N GLU A 128 -12.60 -13.86 21.91
CA GLU A 128 -11.46 -13.67 22.82
C GLU A 128 -10.20 -13.22 22.08
N ILE A 129 -9.95 -13.76 20.88
CA ILE A 129 -8.84 -13.34 20.01
C ILE A 129 -9.01 -11.87 19.61
N THR A 130 -10.21 -11.51 19.13
CA THR A 130 -10.56 -10.14 18.71
C THR A 130 -10.39 -9.16 19.87
N GLN A 131 -10.85 -9.52 21.07
CA GLN A 131 -10.70 -8.70 22.26
C GLN A 131 -9.22 -8.53 22.66
N ALA A 132 -8.45 -9.62 22.71
CA ALA A 132 -7.06 -9.59 23.14
C ALA A 132 -6.15 -8.81 22.18
N LEU A 133 -6.44 -8.86 20.88
CA LEU A 133 -5.67 -8.19 19.85
C LEU A 133 -6.22 -6.80 19.48
N GLY A 134 -7.29 -6.34 20.13
CA GLY A 134 -7.94 -5.06 19.85
C GLY A 134 -7.01 -3.84 19.90
N GLY A 135 -5.94 -3.91 20.70
CA GLY A 135 -4.94 -2.86 20.83
C GLY A 135 -3.77 -2.94 19.84
N VAL A 136 -3.76 -3.91 18.92
CA VAL A 136 -2.69 -4.08 17.92
C VAL A 136 -3.27 -3.88 16.52
N LEU A 137 -2.84 -2.83 15.83
CA LEU A 137 -3.34 -2.49 14.51
C LEU A 137 -2.64 -3.29 13.41
N CYS A 138 -3.35 -3.58 12.32
CA CYS A 138 -2.78 -4.13 11.09
C CYS A 138 -3.44 -3.50 9.86
N ARG A 139 -2.64 -2.89 8.99
CA ARG A 139 -3.11 -2.25 7.76
C ARG A 139 -3.13 -3.17 6.53
N CYS A 140 -2.52 -4.35 6.63
CA CYS A 140 -2.21 -5.19 5.47
C CYS A 140 -3.15 -6.39 5.30
N THR A 141 -3.44 -7.12 6.38
CA THR A 141 -4.05 -8.46 6.30
C THR A 141 -5.57 -8.46 6.36
N GLY A 142 -6.18 -7.36 6.81
CA GLY A 142 -7.60 -7.36 7.19
C GLY A 142 -7.90 -8.30 8.37
N TYR A 143 -6.91 -8.60 9.21
CA TYR A 143 -7.00 -9.40 10.43
C TYR A 143 -7.46 -10.86 10.31
N ARG A 144 -8.19 -11.27 9.27
CA ARG A 144 -8.74 -12.64 9.16
C ARG A 144 -7.67 -13.72 9.22
N LYS A 145 -6.60 -13.61 8.41
CA LYS A 145 -5.47 -14.55 8.50
C LYS A 145 -4.81 -14.57 9.88
N ILE A 146 -4.81 -13.45 10.62
CA ILE A 146 -4.24 -13.38 11.97
C ILE A 146 -5.15 -14.12 12.96
N ILE A 147 -6.47 -13.87 12.91
CA ILE A 147 -7.45 -14.57 13.73
C ILE A 147 -7.33 -16.09 13.51
N ASP A 148 -7.34 -16.52 12.24
CA ASP A 148 -7.23 -17.93 11.88
C ASP A 148 -5.92 -18.54 12.39
N ALA A 149 -4.78 -17.82 12.25
CA ALA A 149 -3.49 -18.28 12.74
C ALA A 149 -3.44 -18.44 14.26
N VAL A 150 -4.06 -17.53 15.02
CA VAL A 150 -4.10 -17.62 16.49
C VAL A 150 -5.02 -18.74 16.95
N ALA A 151 -6.19 -18.87 16.32
CA ALA A 151 -7.14 -19.95 16.60
C ALA A 151 -6.52 -21.33 16.34
N ASP A 152 -5.70 -21.45 15.28
CA ASP A 152 -5.11 -22.73 14.90
C ASP A 152 -3.75 -23.06 15.55
N ALA A 153 -3.07 -22.08 16.16
CA ALA A 153 -1.78 -22.28 16.84
C ALA A 153 -1.74 -23.40 17.91
N PRO A 154 -2.83 -23.72 18.65
CA PRO A 154 -2.87 -24.84 19.58
C PRO A 154 -2.80 -26.21 18.88
N HIS A 155 -3.14 -26.28 17.60
CA HIS A 155 -3.23 -27.50 16.82
C HIS A 155 -1.90 -27.79 16.11
N ALA A 156 -1.48 -29.06 16.08
CA ALA A 156 -0.30 -29.47 15.32
C ALA A 156 -0.61 -29.36 13.82
N GLN A 157 -0.02 -28.37 13.15
CA GLN A 157 -0.17 -28.18 11.72
C GLN A 157 1.05 -28.71 10.96
N ALA A 158 0.82 -29.49 9.91
CA ALA A 158 1.86 -29.72 8.91
C ALA A 158 2.21 -28.37 8.28
N ALA A 159 3.49 -28.13 7.98
CA ALA A 159 3.87 -26.95 7.23
C ALA A 159 3.13 -26.95 5.88
N VAL A 160 2.56 -25.80 5.50
CA VAL A 160 2.00 -25.64 4.16
C VAL A 160 3.11 -25.92 3.14
N GLY A 161 2.96 -27.04 2.44
CA GLY A 161 3.97 -27.61 1.56
C GLY A 161 3.45 -27.73 0.14
N GLY A 162 4.37 -27.62 -0.82
CA GLY A 162 4.13 -27.79 -2.24
C GLY A 162 5.46 -27.78 -2.99
N SER A 163 5.43 -28.08 -4.28
CA SER A 163 6.63 -28.04 -5.15
C SER A 163 7.26 -26.65 -5.25
N GLY A 164 6.53 -25.60 -4.85
CA GLY A 164 6.94 -24.21 -4.99
C GLY A 164 6.74 -23.65 -6.40
N HIS A 165 6.11 -24.41 -7.30
CA HIS A 165 5.74 -23.92 -8.61
C HIS A 165 4.57 -22.92 -8.56
N ALA A 166 4.37 -22.17 -9.63
CA ALA A 166 3.25 -21.27 -9.80
C ALA A 166 1.92 -22.04 -9.67
N GLY A 167 1.02 -21.55 -8.80
CA GLY A 167 -0.23 -22.23 -8.43
C GLY A 167 -0.17 -22.93 -7.09
N ALA A 168 1.02 -23.23 -6.55
CA ALA A 168 1.15 -23.86 -5.24
C ALA A 168 0.98 -22.83 -4.12
N ALA A 169 0.17 -23.17 -3.11
CA ALA A 169 0.15 -22.47 -1.84
C ALA A 169 1.42 -22.85 -1.05
N ILE A 170 2.30 -21.88 -0.82
CA ILE A 170 3.52 -22.06 -0.03
C ILE A 170 3.63 -20.93 1.00
N ARG A 171 4.37 -21.20 2.08
CA ARG A 171 4.85 -20.16 2.99
C ARG A 171 5.62 -19.10 2.20
N ARG A 172 5.54 -17.85 2.66
CA ARG A 172 6.34 -16.76 2.10
C ARG A 172 7.83 -17.06 2.25
N VAL A 173 8.61 -16.80 1.19
CA VAL A 173 10.07 -16.97 1.24
C VAL A 173 10.75 -16.03 2.24
N ASP A 174 10.10 -14.90 2.55
CA ASP A 174 10.52 -13.88 3.51
C ASP A 174 9.70 -13.91 4.82
N GLY A 175 8.89 -14.94 5.05
CA GLY A 175 7.94 -14.98 6.16
C GLY A 175 8.59 -15.16 7.54
N ALA A 176 9.63 -15.98 7.64
CA ALA A 176 10.24 -16.35 8.91
C ALA A 176 10.85 -15.14 9.64
N ALA A 177 11.59 -14.27 8.93
CA ALA A 177 12.20 -13.08 9.52
C ALA A 177 11.14 -12.09 10.05
N LYS A 178 10.03 -11.93 9.34
CA LYS A 178 8.90 -11.08 9.74
C LYS A 178 8.21 -11.56 11.01
N VAL A 179 7.96 -12.88 11.10
CA VAL A 179 7.34 -13.49 12.28
C VAL A 179 8.29 -13.46 13.49
N ALA A 180 9.59 -13.63 13.25
CA ALA A 180 10.60 -13.56 14.29
C ALA A 180 10.92 -12.14 14.79
N GLY A 181 10.40 -11.09 14.13
CA GLY A 181 10.79 -9.70 14.40
C GLY A 181 12.22 -9.36 13.98
N ALA A 182 12.87 -10.23 13.19
CA ALA A 182 14.24 -10.07 12.71
C ALA A 182 14.33 -9.27 11.39
N GLU A 183 13.19 -9.03 10.72
CA GLU A 183 13.14 -8.15 9.55
C GLU A 183 13.52 -6.71 9.93
N SER A 184 14.40 -6.10 9.14
CA SER A 184 15.02 -4.80 9.45
C SER A 184 14.42 -3.68 8.59
N PHE A 185 13.71 -2.78 9.25
CA PHE A 185 13.01 -1.63 8.67
C PHE A 185 13.89 -0.38 8.64
N GLY A 186 13.38 0.73 8.08
CA GLY A 186 14.17 1.95 7.83
C GLY A 186 14.93 2.48 9.07
N ASP A 187 14.26 2.46 10.23
CA ASP A 187 14.83 2.92 11.51
C ASP A 187 15.70 1.86 12.22
N ASP A 188 15.70 0.61 11.74
CA ASP A 188 16.43 -0.49 12.40
C ASP A 188 17.88 -0.62 11.91
N ILE A 189 18.20 -0.12 10.71
CA ILE A 189 19.44 -0.45 9.99
C ILE A 189 20.54 0.60 10.10
N ALA A 190 20.25 1.77 10.69
CA ALA A 190 21.21 2.86 10.79
C ALA A 190 22.43 2.43 11.64
N PRO A 191 23.68 2.70 11.19
CA PRO A 191 24.87 2.43 11.98
C PRO A 191 24.87 3.16 13.33
N ALA A 192 25.52 2.57 14.33
CA ALA A 192 25.71 3.20 15.63
C ALA A 192 26.52 4.51 15.50
N GLY A 193 26.12 5.56 16.23
CA GLY A 193 26.80 6.86 16.22
C GLY A 193 26.44 7.78 15.04
N THR A 194 25.42 7.40 14.26
CA THR A 194 24.78 8.26 13.25
C THR A 194 24.27 9.57 13.86
N LEU A 195 24.38 10.66 13.11
CA LEU A 195 23.69 11.91 13.44
C LEU A 195 22.20 11.76 13.16
N GLU A 196 21.38 12.58 13.81
CA GLU A 196 19.93 12.63 13.60
C GLU A 196 19.50 13.95 12.97
N ILE A 197 18.37 13.91 12.27
CA ILE A 197 17.74 15.08 11.65
C ILE A 197 16.42 15.39 12.36
N LEU A 198 16.20 16.66 12.69
CA LEU A 198 14.89 17.23 12.98
C LEU A 198 14.48 18.16 11.82
N VAL A 199 13.34 17.89 11.18
CA VAL A 199 12.83 18.74 10.10
C VAL A 199 11.98 19.87 10.70
N ILE A 200 12.28 21.12 10.34
CA ILE A 200 11.48 22.29 10.71
C ILE A 200 10.40 22.49 9.66
N ARG A 201 9.14 22.44 10.08
CA ARG A 201 7.96 22.43 9.21
C ARG A 201 7.08 23.64 9.41
N ALA A 202 6.40 24.06 8.35
CA ALA A 202 5.44 25.16 8.39
C ALA A 202 4.21 24.80 9.23
N PRO A 203 3.84 25.61 10.25
CA PRO A 203 2.65 25.36 11.05
C PRO A 203 1.36 25.88 10.37
N HIS A 204 1.49 26.64 9.29
CA HIS A 204 0.38 27.31 8.59
C HIS A 204 0.09 26.68 7.22
N PRO A 205 -1.17 26.66 6.76
CA PRO A 205 -1.53 26.23 5.41
C PRO A 205 -0.91 27.09 4.30
N HIS A 206 -0.69 28.38 4.54
CA HIS A 206 -0.01 29.28 3.61
C HIS A 206 0.69 30.39 4.39
N ALA A 207 1.99 30.52 4.26
CA ALA A 207 2.75 31.58 4.92
C ALA A 207 4.02 31.94 4.17
N ALA A 208 4.36 33.22 4.14
CA ALA A 208 5.74 33.62 3.90
C ALA A 208 6.56 33.38 5.16
N PHE A 209 7.88 33.23 5.02
CA PHE A 209 8.77 33.14 6.17
C PHE A 209 10.15 33.72 5.90
N ALA A 210 10.85 34.03 6.98
CA ALA A 210 12.25 34.42 6.97
C ALA A 210 12.97 33.81 8.18
N PHE A 211 14.27 33.56 8.05
CA PHE A 211 15.10 33.06 9.15
C PHE A 211 15.84 34.20 9.86
N GLY A 212 16.07 34.03 11.16
CA GLY A 212 17.04 34.82 11.93
C GLY A 212 18.48 34.34 11.70
N ASP A 213 19.37 34.61 12.66
CA ASP A 213 20.76 34.14 12.61
C ASP A 213 20.85 32.65 12.97
N LEU A 214 20.82 31.80 11.93
CA LEU A 214 20.87 30.34 12.07
C LEU A 214 22.20 29.83 12.62
N GLU A 215 23.31 30.48 12.27
CA GLU A 215 24.64 30.01 12.66
C GLU A 215 24.93 30.36 14.12
N ALA A 216 24.58 31.58 14.56
CA ALA A 216 24.65 31.94 15.98
C ALA A 216 23.73 31.03 16.81
N TRP A 217 22.49 30.80 16.37
CA TRP A 217 21.54 29.92 17.04
C TRP A 217 22.07 28.49 17.19
N ARG A 218 22.70 27.95 16.13
CA ARG A 218 23.31 26.62 16.15
C ARG A 218 24.53 26.57 17.08
N ALA A 219 25.42 27.55 17.00
CA ALA A 219 26.67 27.59 17.75
C ALA A 219 26.46 27.63 19.28
N GLU A 220 25.35 28.21 19.74
CA GLU A 220 24.96 28.23 21.16
C GLU A 220 24.48 26.88 21.72
N ARG A 221 24.29 25.86 20.86
CA ARG A 221 23.69 24.57 21.22
C ARG A 221 24.67 23.42 20.98
N PRO A 222 25.37 22.95 22.02
CA PRO A 222 26.30 21.82 21.91
C PRO A 222 25.62 20.57 21.33
N GLY A 223 26.33 19.87 20.44
CA GLY A 223 25.82 18.67 19.77
C GLY A 223 25.07 18.92 18.47
N LEU A 224 24.66 20.16 18.17
CA LEU A 224 24.15 20.53 16.84
C LEU A 224 25.31 20.72 15.86
N VAL A 225 25.27 20.00 14.74
CA VAL A 225 26.34 19.93 13.75
C VAL A 225 26.07 20.85 12.56
N ALA A 226 24.84 20.86 12.04
CA ALA A 226 24.47 21.68 10.89
C ALA A 226 23.00 22.12 10.94
N VAL A 227 22.71 23.23 10.25
CA VAL A 227 21.35 23.62 9.86
C VAL A 227 21.32 23.64 8.34
N LEU A 228 20.29 23.02 7.76
CA LEU A 228 20.09 22.90 6.32
C LEU A 228 18.87 23.72 5.92
N THR A 229 18.98 24.42 4.79
CA THR A 229 17.90 25.18 4.16
C THR A 229 17.87 24.92 2.66
N ALA A 230 16.99 25.59 1.92
CA ALA A 230 17.01 25.55 0.46
C ALA A 230 18.37 25.94 -0.15
N ALA A 231 19.17 26.77 0.54
CA ALA A 231 20.51 27.18 0.09
C ALA A 231 21.55 26.05 0.15
N ASP A 232 21.28 24.97 0.88
CA ASP A 232 22.17 23.81 0.99
C ASP A 232 21.87 22.72 -0.05
N VAL A 233 20.81 22.89 -0.85
CA VAL A 233 20.47 21.96 -1.94
C VAL A 233 21.48 22.16 -3.09
N PRO A 234 22.32 21.16 -3.42
CA PRO A 234 23.42 21.38 -4.38
C PRO A 234 22.95 21.48 -5.85
N GLY A 235 21.84 20.81 -6.19
CA GLY A 235 21.25 20.80 -7.52
C GLY A 235 20.01 21.69 -7.62
N ARG A 236 18.98 21.21 -8.34
CA ARG A 236 17.70 21.91 -8.44
C ARG A 236 16.85 21.55 -7.23
N ASN A 237 16.40 22.54 -6.46
CA ASN A 237 15.48 22.37 -5.31
C ASN A 237 14.04 22.00 -5.76
N ALA A 238 13.91 20.85 -6.44
CA ALA A 238 12.64 20.28 -6.83
C ALA A 238 12.77 18.76 -7.05
N PHE A 239 11.79 18.00 -6.58
CA PHE A 239 11.60 16.59 -6.86
C PHE A 239 10.16 16.31 -7.27
N GLY A 240 9.93 15.12 -7.82
CA GLY A 240 8.60 14.67 -8.20
C GLY A 240 8.65 13.38 -9.00
N VAL A 241 7.52 12.67 -9.02
CA VAL A 241 7.42 11.33 -9.61
C VAL A 241 7.19 11.33 -11.13
N ILE A 242 6.80 12.47 -11.72
CA ILE A 242 6.50 12.59 -13.15
C ILE A 242 7.36 13.73 -13.71
N PRO A 243 8.36 13.44 -14.56
CA PRO A 243 9.37 14.42 -14.98
C PRO A 243 8.82 15.76 -15.49
N ALA A 244 7.75 15.72 -16.29
CA ALA A 244 7.12 16.92 -16.86
C ALA A 244 6.42 17.81 -15.82
N PHE A 245 6.20 17.32 -14.60
CA PHE A 245 5.43 17.99 -13.54
C PHE A 245 6.22 18.10 -12.22
N ILE A 246 7.55 17.95 -12.25
CA ILE A 246 8.40 18.11 -11.06
C ILE A 246 8.31 19.54 -10.52
N ASP A 247 7.76 19.70 -9.32
CA ASP A 247 7.45 21.01 -8.72
C ASP A 247 7.58 21.10 -7.19
N GLN A 248 7.83 20.00 -6.48
CA GLN A 248 7.91 20.01 -5.02
C GLN A 248 9.35 20.25 -4.53
N PRO A 249 9.63 21.31 -3.74
CA PRO A 249 10.96 21.55 -3.23
C PRO A 249 11.31 20.60 -2.06
N ALA A 250 12.62 20.37 -1.85
CA ALA A 250 13.09 19.71 -0.62
C ALA A 250 12.89 20.61 0.59
N PHE A 251 13.23 21.89 0.46
CA PHE A 251 12.90 22.93 1.43
C PHE A 251 12.20 24.08 0.71
N ALA A 252 11.08 24.55 1.24
CA ALA A 252 10.49 25.80 0.75
C ALA A 252 11.51 26.94 0.86
N GLU A 253 11.47 27.88 -0.08
CA GLU A 253 12.49 28.95 -0.16
C GLU A 253 12.10 30.20 0.62
N SER A 254 10.87 30.68 0.42
CA SER A 254 10.36 31.91 1.06
C SER A 254 8.87 31.86 1.40
N THR A 255 8.14 30.89 0.85
CA THR A 255 6.71 30.71 1.07
C THR A 255 6.42 29.22 1.21
N ALA A 256 5.80 28.84 2.33
CA ALA A 256 5.21 27.53 2.52
C ALA A 256 3.77 27.52 1.98
N ARG A 257 3.43 26.51 1.18
CA ARG A 257 2.18 26.30 0.47
C ARG A 257 1.23 25.31 1.15
N PHE A 258 1.69 24.61 2.20
CA PHE A 258 0.83 23.77 3.04
C PHE A 258 1.41 23.60 4.45
N ARG A 259 0.55 23.25 5.41
CA ARG A 259 0.96 22.92 6.77
C ARG A 259 1.71 21.58 6.78
N GLY A 260 2.93 21.56 7.32
CA GLY A 260 3.80 20.39 7.31
C GLY A 260 4.94 20.46 6.29
N GLU A 261 4.96 21.48 5.43
CA GLU A 261 6.03 21.69 4.45
C GLU A 261 7.36 21.99 5.14
N ALA A 262 8.43 21.32 4.70
CA ALA A 262 9.76 21.55 5.27
C ALA A 262 10.32 22.90 4.81
N VAL A 263 10.85 23.68 5.75
CA VAL A 263 11.54 24.94 5.48
C VAL A 263 13.03 24.89 5.83
N ALA A 264 13.39 24.05 6.79
CA ALA A 264 14.77 23.81 7.20
C ALA A 264 14.89 22.43 7.85
N ALA A 265 16.12 21.98 8.11
CA ALA A 265 16.40 20.81 8.94
C ALA A 265 17.60 21.05 9.85
N VAL A 266 17.55 20.51 11.06
CA VAL A 266 18.63 20.59 12.05
C VAL A 266 19.29 19.22 12.16
N VAL A 267 20.61 19.16 12.07
CA VAL A 267 21.39 17.92 12.14
C VAL A 267 22.25 17.95 13.40
N GLY A 268 22.19 16.90 14.22
CA GLY A 268 22.90 16.87 15.50
C GLY A 268 23.12 15.46 16.06
N THR A 269 23.77 15.38 17.22
CA THR A 269 23.82 14.11 17.96
C THR A 269 22.40 13.71 18.41
N PRO A 270 22.12 12.40 18.57
CA PRO A 270 20.83 11.93 19.07
C PRO A 270 20.33 12.66 20.32
N ASP A 271 21.19 12.85 21.32
CA ASP A 271 20.82 13.54 22.56
C ASP A 271 20.50 15.02 22.35
N ALA A 272 21.22 15.70 21.44
CA ALA A 272 20.96 17.11 21.13
C ALA A 272 19.65 17.30 20.35
N ILE A 273 19.35 16.40 19.41
CA ILE A 273 18.08 16.43 18.65
C ILE A 273 16.90 16.15 19.56
N ARG A 274 16.97 15.12 20.42
CA ARG A 274 15.89 14.80 21.38
C ARG A 274 15.63 15.90 22.41
N ALA A 275 16.66 16.65 22.81
CA ALA A 275 16.54 17.74 23.76
C ALA A 275 16.09 19.07 23.13
N LEU A 276 16.07 19.16 21.80
CA LEU A 276 15.77 20.40 21.09
C LEU A 276 14.27 20.70 21.11
N ASP A 277 13.90 21.90 21.54
CA ASP A 277 12.56 22.45 21.33
C ASP A 277 12.46 23.02 19.90
N PRO A 278 11.64 22.44 19.01
CA PRO A 278 11.50 22.92 17.64
C PRO A 278 10.97 24.36 17.55
N THR A 279 10.22 24.82 18.55
CA THR A 279 9.66 26.19 18.57
C THR A 279 10.73 27.26 18.84
N SER A 280 11.89 26.85 19.35
CA SER A 280 13.03 27.75 19.55
C SER A 280 13.79 28.06 18.26
N PHE A 281 13.51 27.37 17.15
CA PHE A 281 14.16 27.59 15.86
C PHE A 281 13.80 29.00 15.33
N PRO A 282 14.78 29.81 14.85
CA PRO A 282 14.57 31.22 14.57
C PRO A 282 13.92 31.43 13.20
N VAL A 283 12.63 31.11 13.09
CA VAL A 283 11.78 31.35 11.92
C VAL A 283 10.68 32.36 12.25
N ILE A 284 10.51 33.35 11.38
CA ILE A 284 9.47 34.37 11.48
C ILE A 284 8.44 34.09 10.39
N TRP A 285 7.19 33.84 10.79
CA TRP A 285 6.09 33.54 9.89
C TRP A 285 5.24 34.78 9.59
N GLN A 286 4.80 34.90 8.34
CA GLN A 286 3.77 35.84 7.91
C GLN A 286 2.66 35.06 7.22
N GLU A 287 1.58 34.79 7.95
CA GLU A 287 0.41 34.07 7.44
C GLU A 287 -0.21 34.78 6.23
N ARG A 288 -0.69 33.97 5.28
CA ARG A 288 -1.35 34.42 4.06
C ARG A 288 -2.70 33.72 3.91
N ALA A 289 -3.57 34.30 3.10
CA ALA A 289 -4.84 33.67 2.75
C ALA A 289 -4.59 32.33 2.04
N ALA A 290 -5.13 31.25 2.58
CA ALA A 290 -5.05 29.91 2.03
C ALA A 290 -6.39 29.52 1.41
N VAL A 291 -6.34 28.82 0.29
CA VAL A 291 -7.51 28.16 -0.33
C VAL A 291 -7.41 26.66 -0.13
N GLN A 292 -8.37 26.06 0.57
CA GLN A 292 -8.34 24.64 0.91
C GLN A 292 -9.46 23.85 0.20
N GLY A 293 -10.52 24.51 -0.26
CA GLY A 293 -11.55 23.89 -1.10
C GLY A 293 -11.21 23.93 -2.59
N MET A 294 -11.63 22.93 -3.36
CA MET A 294 -11.46 22.95 -4.82
C MET A 294 -12.28 24.07 -5.48
N ALA A 295 -13.54 24.24 -5.06
CA ALA A 295 -14.40 25.31 -5.57
C ALA A 295 -13.83 26.70 -5.23
N GLU A 296 -13.29 26.86 -4.04
CA GLU A 296 -12.59 28.07 -3.60
C GLU A 296 -11.34 28.33 -4.44
N ALA A 297 -10.51 27.32 -4.68
CA ALA A 297 -9.29 27.44 -5.49
C ALA A 297 -9.56 27.77 -6.96
N GLN A 298 -10.75 27.44 -7.46
CA GLN A 298 -11.20 27.76 -8.82
C GLN A 298 -12.01 29.06 -8.93
N ALA A 299 -12.32 29.72 -7.80
CA ALA A 299 -13.06 30.97 -7.81
C ALA A 299 -12.27 32.10 -8.48
N GLU A 300 -12.98 33.06 -9.06
CA GLU A 300 -12.36 34.25 -9.66
C GLU A 300 -11.58 35.04 -8.58
N GLY A 301 -10.33 35.37 -8.85
CA GLY A 301 -9.46 36.07 -7.91
C GLY A 301 -8.85 35.21 -6.78
N ALA A 302 -9.08 33.88 -6.79
CA ALA A 302 -8.44 32.99 -5.83
C ALA A 302 -6.89 33.09 -5.90
N PRO A 303 -6.18 33.08 -4.76
CA PRO A 303 -4.73 33.02 -4.73
C PRO A 303 -4.20 31.84 -5.57
N LEU A 304 -3.25 32.12 -6.45
CA LEU A 304 -2.56 31.08 -7.23
C LEU A 304 -1.44 30.45 -6.40
N LEU A 305 -1.45 29.12 -6.30
CA LEU A 305 -0.37 28.36 -5.66
C LEU A 305 0.92 28.34 -6.50
N HIS A 306 0.72 28.25 -7.81
CA HIS A 306 1.77 28.25 -8.83
C HIS A 306 1.40 29.30 -9.89
N GLN A 307 2.29 30.25 -10.15
CA GLN A 307 2.00 31.41 -11.00
C GLN A 307 1.74 31.02 -12.47
N ASP A 308 2.28 29.89 -12.91
CA ASP A 308 2.14 29.31 -14.24
C ASP A 308 0.92 28.38 -14.38
N ARG A 309 0.10 28.22 -13.33
CA ARG A 309 -1.09 27.34 -13.31
C ARG A 309 -2.37 28.14 -13.12
N PRO A 310 -2.90 28.77 -14.18
CA PRO A 310 -4.10 29.60 -14.07
C PRO A 310 -5.30 28.80 -13.55
N GLY A 311 -6.07 29.41 -12.64
CA GLY A 311 -7.23 28.79 -12.00
C GLY A 311 -6.89 27.60 -11.09
N ASN A 312 -5.63 27.52 -10.61
CA ASN A 312 -5.12 26.42 -9.80
C ASN A 312 -5.30 25.04 -10.45
N LEU A 313 -5.43 25.00 -11.77
CA LEU A 313 -5.61 23.76 -12.53
C LEU A 313 -4.24 23.12 -12.78
N MET A 314 -4.04 21.91 -12.24
CA MET A 314 -2.83 21.12 -12.44
C MET A 314 -2.82 20.49 -13.85
N CYS A 315 -3.85 19.69 -14.16
CA CYS A 315 -4.07 19.12 -15.49
C CYS A 315 -5.51 18.58 -15.61
N ARG A 316 -5.87 18.15 -16.82
CA ARG A 316 -7.15 17.50 -17.14
C ARG A 316 -6.90 16.17 -17.84
N GLY A 317 -7.83 15.22 -17.68
CA GLY A 317 -7.94 14.04 -18.53
C GLY A 317 -9.35 13.90 -19.08
N PHE A 318 -9.46 13.21 -20.21
CA PHE A 318 -10.69 13.13 -20.99
C PHE A 318 -10.78 11.81 -21.75
N VAL A 319 -11.97 11.19 -21.76
CA VAL A 319 -12.32 10.05 -22.61
C VAL A 319 -13.74 10.27 -23.14
N ALA A 320 -13.94 10.08 -24.44
CA ALA A 320 -15.25 10.11 -25.06
C ALA A 320 -15.38 9.14 -26.23
N CYS A 321 -16.53 8.47 -26.32
CA CYS A 321 -16.96 7.68 -27.47
C CYS A 321 -18.47 7.85 -27.69
N GLY A 322 -18.94 7.75 -28.94
CA GLY A 322 -20.35 7.96 -29.27
C GLY A 322 -20.83 9.40 -28.99
N ASP A 323 -22.13 9.56 -28.75
CA ASP A 323 -22.80 10.81 -28.38
C ASP A 323 -23.59 10.63 -27.07
N ALA A 324 -22.88 10.83 -25.96
CA ALA A 324 -23.46 10.71 -24.62
C ALA A 324 -24.68 11.62 -24.40
N ALA A 325 -24.69 12.82 -25.00
CA ALA A 325 -25.80 13.76 -24.81
C ALA A 325 -27.07 13.27 -25.51
N ALA A 326 -26.95 12.81 -26.77
CA ALA A 326 -28.07 12.23 -27.49
C ALA A 326 -28.58 10.95 -26.80
N ALA A 327 -27.68 10.05 -26.37
CA ALA A 327 -28.04 8.81 -25.70
C ALA A 327 -28.72 9.02 -24.34
N LEU A 328 -28.29 10.02 -23.56
CA LEU A 328 -28.95 10.41 -22.32
C LEU A 328 -30.34 11.02 -22.57
N SER A 329 -30.50 11.83 -23.64
CA SER A 329 -31.81 12.39 -24.00
C SER A 329 -32.79 11.34 -24.51
N ALA A 330 -32.31 10.26 -25.10
CA ALA A 330 -33.11 9.17 -25.65
C ALA A 330 -33.34 8.02 -24.64
N ALA A 331 -32.72 8.06 -23.47
CA ALA A 331 -32.84 7.01 -22.46
C ALA A 331 -34.27 6.95 -21.88
N ASP A 332 -34.76 5.74 -21.63
CA ASP A 332 -36.08 5.54 -20.99
C ASP A 332 -36.05 5.93 -19.51
N VAL A 333 -34.91 5.67 -18.84
CA VAL A 333 -34.68 6.03 -17.44
C VAL A 333 -33.31 6.68 -17.31
N THR A 334 -33.26 7.82 -16.64
CA THR A 334 -32.01 8.50 -16.26
C THR A 334 -31.89 8.64 -14.75
N VAL A 335 -30.66 8.59 -14.27
CA VAL A 335 -30.28 8.88 -12.88
C VAL A 335 -29.11 9.85 -12.86
N GLU A 336 -29.03 10.66 -11.82
CA GLU A 336 -27.96 11.62 -11.62
C GLU A 336 -27.61 11.71 -10.14
N GLY A 337 -26.33 11.86 -9.82
CA GLY A 337 -25.85 12.09 -8.46
C GLY A 337 -24.60 12.96 -8.41
N HIS A 338 -24.42 13.60 -7.26
CA HIS A 338 -23.26 14.41 -6.90
C HIS A 338 -22.62 13.78 -5.66
N PHE A 339 -21.37 13.33 -5.77
CA PHE A 339 -20.68 12.51 -4.78
C PHE A 339 -19.40 13.18 -4.29
N PHE A 340 -19.09 12.99 -3.00
CA PHE A 340 -17.95 13.59 -2.34
C PHE A 340 -17.14 12.57 -1.54
N SER A 341 -15.83 12.77 -1.50
CA SER A 341 -14.93 12.05 -0.58
C SER A 341 -13.85 12.97 -0.02
N GLY A 342 -13.54 12.83 1.27
CA GLY A 342 -12.45 13.53 1.94
C GLY A 342 -11.05 12.98 1.62
N PHE A 343 -10.04 13.53 2.31
CA PHE A 343 -8.69 12.95 2.28
C PHE A 343 -8.69 11.63 3.05
N VAL A 344 -7.93 10.65 2.55
CA VAL A 344 -7.66 9.40 3.27
C VAL A 344 -6.16 9.27 3.46
N GLU A 345 -5.74 9.03 4.70
CA GLU A 345 -4.36 8.75 5.09
C GLU A 345 -4.07 7.25 4.90
N HIS A 346 -2.92 6.94 4.31
CA HIS A 346 -2.51 5.56 4.03
C HIS A 346 -2.40 4.74 5.31
N ALA A 347 -1.94 5.38 6.38
CA ALA A 347 -1.85 4.82 7.74
C ALA A 347 -1.09 3.49 7.77
N TYR A 348 -0.07 3.35 6.92
CA TYR A 348 0.93 2.29 7.09
C TYR A 348 1.61 2.45 8.45
N LEU A 349 1.95 1.34 9.11
CA LEU A 349 2.31 1.39 10.52
C LEU A 349 3.76 1.84 10.76
N GLU A 350 4.66 1.58 9.81
CA GLU A 350 6.04 2.08 9.81
C GLU A 350 6.12 3.48 9.21
N PRO A 351 6.34 4.55 10.00
CA PRO A 351 6.63 5.88 9.45
C PRO A 351 7.85 5.83 8.53
N GLU A 352 8.04 6.86 7.73
CA GLU A 352 9.17 6.92 6.82
C GLU A 352 10.47 7.06 7.58
N ALA A 353 11.44 6.22 7.24
CA ALA A 353 12.70 6.15 7.93
C ALA A 353 13.83 5.67 7.01
N GLY A 354 15.05 6.03 7.37
CA GLY A 354 16.25 5.64 6.68
C GLY A 354 17.51 6.29 7.22
N PHE A 355 18.62 6.01 6.57
CA PHE A 355 19.89 6.71 6.78
C PHE A 355 20.61 6.92 5.45
N ALA A 356 21.57 7.85 5.44
CA ALA A 356 22.48 8.02 4.33
C ALA A 356 23.90 8.20 4.82
N GLU A 357 24.86 7.79 3.99
CA GLU A 357 26.28 7.96 4.25
C GLU A 357 27.06 8.17 2.95
N VAL A 358 28.21 8.83 3.06
CA VAL A 358 29.14 9.00 1.94
C VAL A 358 30.17 7.88 2.03
N ILE A 359 30.16 6.99 1.05
CA ILE A 359 31.17 5.93 0.90
C ILE A 359 32.08 6.35 -0.26
N GLU A 360 33.35 6.62 0.07
CA GLU A 360 34.31 7.21 -0.87
C GLU A 360 33.77 8.54 -1.44
N ASP A 361 33.46 8.60 -2.73
CA ASP A 361 32.91 9.77 -3.43
C ASP A 361 31.42 9.64 -3.77
N ARG A 362 30.74 8.66 -3.16
CA ARG A 362 29.37 8.26 -3.49
C ARG A 362 28.43 8.42 -2.30
N ILE A 363 27.22 8.93 -2.54
CA ILE A 363 26.15 8.95 -1.54
C ILE A 363 25.34 7.65 -1.62
N GLU A 364 25.27 6.91 -0.53
CA GLU A 364 24.37 5.76 -0.37
C GLU A 364 23.20 6.15 0.53
N ILE A 365 21.98 5.87 0.05
CA ILE A 365 20.73 6.21 0.75
C ILE A 365 19.96 4.92 0.99
N HIS A 366 19.82 4.56 2.26
CA HIS A 366 18.98 3.45 2.68
C HIS A 366 17.66 3.99 3.21
N ALA A 367 16.54 3.68 2.55
CA ALA A 367 15.24 4.19 2.95
C ALA A 367 14.09 3.23 2.61
N CYS A 368 12.98 3.33 3.34
CA CYS A 368 11.77 2.61 3.00
C CYS A 368 11.11 3.26 1.75
N THR A 369 11.30 2.67 0.57
CA THR A 369 10.81 3.20 -0.72
C THR A 369 10.12 2.12 -1.56
N GLN A 370 9.16 2.52 -2.39
CA GLN A 370 8.51 1.67 -3.39
C GLN A 370 9.16 1.77 -4.80
N ALA A 371 10.07 2.72 -5.02
CA ALA A 371 10.52 3.11 -6.35
C ALA A 371 12.01 3.53 -6.41
N PRO A 372 12.97 2.64 -6.07
CA PRO A 372 14.38 3.01 -5.93
C PRO A 372 15.00 3.69 -7.15
N VAL A 373 14.63 3.30 -8.37
CA VAL A 373 15.15 3.92 -9.60
C VAL A 373 14.57 5.32 -9.82
N MET A 374 13.31 5.56 -9.46
CA MET A 374 12.72 6.90 -9.50
C MET A 374 13.29 7.81 -8.40
N ASP A 375 13.59 7.24 -7.23
CA ASP A 375 14.30 7.93 -6.17
C ASP A 375 15.69 8.36 -6.66
N LEU A 376 16.44 7.45 -7.30
CA LEU A 376 17.74 7.76 -7.91
C LEU A 376 17.66 8.91 -8.91
N GLU A 377 16.65 8.92 -9.78
CA GLU A 377 16.45 9.98 -10.78
C GLU A 377 16.12 11.33 -10.14
N SER A 378 15.25 11.34 -9.13
CA SER A 378 14.89 12.55 -8.38
C SER A 378 16.06 13.08 -7.55
N MET A 379 16.83 12.19 -6.94
CA MET A 379 18.02 12.55 -6.17
C MET A 379 19.14 13.08 -7.06
N ALA A 380 19.31 12.56 -8.28
CA ALA A 380 20.26 13.13 -9.25
C ALA A 380 19.94 14.59 -9.58
N ILE A 381 18.65 14.94 -9.71
CA ILE A 381 18.19 16.31 -9.93
C ILE A 381 18.47 17.19 -8.70
N LEU A 382 18.06 16.73 -7.51
CA LEU A 382 18.21 17.45 -6.24
C LEU A 382 19.67 17.71 -5.87
N LEU A 383 20.53 16.72 -6.09
CA LEU A 383 21.95 16.79 -5.70
C LEU A 383 22.85 17.35 -6.81
N GLY A 384 22.34 17.47 -8.04
CA GLY A 384 23.17 17.86 -9.18
C GLY A 384 24.33 16.89 -9.44
N MET A 385 24.13 15.61 -9.11
CA MET A 385 25.13 14.55 -9.21
C MET A 385 24.78 13.57 -10.32
N ASP A 386 25.80 12.97 -10.92
CA ASP A 386 25.60 11.84 -11.83
C ASP A 386 24.99 10.64 -11.08
N ARG A 387 24.12 9.88 -11.76
CA ARG A 387 23.43 8.71 -11.19
C ARG A 387 24.42 7.68 -10.63
N ALA A 388 25.59 7.49 -11.26
CA ALA A 388 26.60 6.55 -10.78
C ALA A 388 27.20 6.94 -9.43
N ARG A 389 27.05 8.21 -9.01
CA ARG A 389 27.48 8.71 -7.70
C ARG A 389 26.39 8.66 -6.62
N ILE A 390 25.25 8.05 -6.91
CA ILE A 390 24.14 7.88 -5.97
C ILE A 390 23.75 6.41 -5.96
N ARG A 391 23.55 5.83 -4.78
CA ARG A 391 22.98 4.49 -4.60
C ARG A 391 21.71 4.59 -3.78
N ILE A 392 20.64 3.94 -4.25
CA ILE A 392 19.43 3.76 -3.44
C ILE A 392 19.33 2.29 -3.05
N VAL A 393 19.28 2.05 -1.74
CA VAL A 393 19.18 0.72 -1.14
C VAL A 393 17.89 0.63 -0.33
N PRO A 394 16.78 0.15 -0.92
CA PRO A 394 15.53 -0.08 -0.21
C PRO A 394 15.71 -0.93 1.06
N THR A 395 15.05 -0.52 2.14
CA THR A 395 14.91 -1.32 3.36
C THR A 395 13.69 -2.23 3.26
N ALA A 396 13.46 -3.07 4.28
CA ALA A 396 12.12 -3.62 4.45
C ALA A 396 11.11 -2.48 4.60
N VAL A 397 9.91 -2.64 4.05
CA VAL A 397 8.87 -1.61 4.03
C VAL A 397 7.63 -2.09 4.78
N GLY A 398 7.29 -1.42 5.87
CA GLY A 398 6.17 -1.71 6.77
C GLY A 398 4.81 -1.25 6.25
N GLY A 399 4.58 -1.46 4.95
CA GLY A 399 3.44 -0.93 4.20
C GLY A 399 3.75 0.42 3.56
N GLY A 400 3.19 0.66 2.38
CA GLY A 400 3.33 1.94 1.70
C GLY A 400 2.07 2.37 0.95
N PHE A 401 1.30 1.42 0.41
CA PHE A 401 -0.03 1.62 -0.19
C PHE A 401 -0.08 2.72 -1.28
N GLY A 402 1.08 3.12 -1.80
CA GLY A 402 1.25 4.19 -2.79
C GLY A 402 2.03 5.40 -2.27
N ALA A 403 1.96 5.75 -0.98
CA ALA A 403 2.59 6.97 -0.46
C ALA A 403 4.12 6.95 -0.58
N LYS A 404 4.75 5.79 -0.33
CA LYS A 404 6.22 5.62 -0.44
C LYS A 404 6.73 5.54 -1.90
N LEU A 405 5.91 5.94 -2.88
CA LEU A 405 6.37 6.23 -4.25
C LEU A 405 6.94 7.64 -4.38
N ASP A 406 6.48 8.57 -3.52
CA ASP A 406 6.99 9.92 -3.44
C ASP A 406 8.20 9.95 -2.49
N LEU A 407 9.15 10.85 -2.75
CA LEU A 407 10.25 11.08 -1.82
C LEU A 407 9.72 11.67 -0.50
N SER A 408 10.34 11.24 0.60
CA SER A 408 10.04 11.73 1.96
C SER A 408 11.33 12.12 2.66
N VAL A 409 12.06 11.14 3.21
CA VAL A 409 13.28 11.34 4.02
C VAL A 409 14.55 11.49 3.17
N GLN A 410 14.56 10.94 1.96
CA GLN A 410 15.74 10.81 1.10
C GLN A 410 16.44 12.16 0.82
N PRO A 411 15.72 13.27 0.50
CA PRO A 411 16.36 14.56 0.27
C PRO A 411 17.17 15.05 1.48
N TYR A 412 16.57 15.00 2.67
CA TYR A 412 17.18 15.51 3.89
C TYR A 412 18.39 14.66 4.31
N LEU A 413 18.25 13.33 4.22
CA LEU A 413 19.32 12.38 4.51
C LEU A 413 20.55 12.64 3.66
N ALA A 414 20.37 12.74 2.33
CA ALA A 414 21.48 12.93 1.41
C ALA A 414 22.18 14.27 1.60
N ILE A 415 21.42 15.37 1.71
CA ILE A 415 21.99 16.70 1.91
C ILE A 415 22.75 16.75 3.25
N ALA A 416 22.20 16.18 4.32
CA ALA A 416 22.86 16.13 5.63
C ALA A 416 24.16 15.33 5.62
N ALA A 417 24.15 14.14 5.00
CA ALA A 417 25.35 13.30 4.91
C ALA A 417 26.45 13.98 4.09
N LEU A 418 26.10 14.60 2.96
CA LEU A 418 27.05 15.37 2.14
C LEU A 418 27.60 16.59 2.88
N LYS A 419 26.75 17.33 3.60
CA LYS A 419 27.15 18.54 4.34
C LYS A 419 28.07 18.22 5.51
N THR A 420 27.79 17.13 6.23
CA THR A 420 28.50 16.79 7.47
C THR A 420 29.67 15.82 7.26
N GLY A 421 29.70 15.10 6.14
CA GLY A 421 30.67 14.03 5.90
C GLY A 421 30.53 12.84 6.85
N ARG A 422 29.36 12.69 7.49
CA ARG A 422 29.08 11.67 8.50
C ARG A 422 27.78 10.93 8.17
N PRO A 423 27.63 9.66 8.57
CA PRO A 423 26.35 8.97 8.48
C PRO A 423 25.25 9.71 9.24
N VAL A 424 24.09 9.86 8.61
CA VAL A 424 22.92 10.57 9.17
C VAL A 424 21.68 9.71 9.03
N ARG A 425 20.85 9.64 10.07
CA ARG A 425 19.56 8.95 10.10
C ARG A 425 18.39 9.92 10.31
N LEU A 426 17.21 9.52 9.83
CA LEU A 426 15.96 10.23 10.01
C LEU A 426 14.83 9.21 10.04
N ALA A 427 14.01 9.27 11.08
CA ALA A 427 12.74 8.57 11.17
C ALA A 427 11.67 9.59 11.52
N TYR A 428 10.62 9.67 10.71
CA TYR A 428 9.50 10.55 11.00
C TYR A 428 8.75 10.06 12.24
N SER A 429 8.33 11.01 13.07
CA SER A 429 7.22 10.78 13.99
C SER A 429 5.93 10.52 13.20
N ARG A 430 4.94 9.89 13.84
CA ARG A 430 3.61 9.71 13.20
C ARG A 430 2.97 11.03 12.80
N THR A 431 3.16 12.07 13.60
CA THR A 431 2.66 13.42 13.30
C THR A 431 3.32 14.01 12.06
N GLU A 432 4.64 13.90 11.92
CA GLU A 432 5.32 14.34 10.69
C GLU A 432 4.88 13.55 9.47
N SER A 433 4.72 12.22 9.60
CA SER A 433 4.19 11.36 8.55
C SER A 433 2.81 11.85 8.10
N MET A 434 1.87 12.07 9.03
CA MET A 434 0.53 12.55 8.70
C MET A 434 0.49 13.96 8.09
N GLN A 435 1.33 14.87 8.57
CA GLN A 435 1.33 16.25 8.09
C GLN A 435 2.01 16.44 6.71
N SER A 436 3.03 15.63 6.41
CA SER A 436 3.93 15.92 5.27
C SER A 436 3.83 14.95 4.09
N THR A 437 3.27 13.76 4.31
CA THR A 437 3.13 12.76 3.24
C THR A 437 1.92 12.98 2.38
N THR A 438 1.97 12.37 1.20
CA THR A 438 0.85 12.38 0.28
C THR A 438 -0.39 11.72 0.91
N LYS A 439 -1.58 12.19 0.50
CA LYS A 439 -2.88 11.61 0.86
C LYS A 439 -3.60 11.08 -0.37
N ARG A 440 -4.68 10.32 -0.21
CA ARG A 440 -5.63 10.10 -1.32
C ARG A 440 -6.29 11.43 -1.69
N HIS A 441 -6.40 11.71 -2.98
CA HIS A 441 -7.14 12.87 -3.51
C HIS A 441 -8.61 12.87 -3.04
N PRO A 442 -9.05 13.92 -2.32
CA PRO A 442 -10.47 14.24 -2.20
C PRO A 442 -11.12 14.39 -3.57
N SER A 443 -12.41 14.08 -3.66
CA SER A 443 -13.14 14.13 -4.92
C SER A 443 -14.49 14.83 -4.80
N ASP A 444 -14.86 15.54 -5.87
CA ASP A 444 -16.18 16.10 -6.14
C ASP A 444 -16.59 15.57 -7.52
N ILE A 445 -17.57 14.65 -7.55
CA ILE A 445 -17.94 13.90 -8.74
C ILE A 445 -19.41 14.11 -9.07
N ARG A 446 -19.70 14.54 -10.29
CA ARG A 446 -21.05 14.56 -10.87
C ARG A 446 -21.14 13.50 -11.95
N LEU A 447 -22.17 12.66 -11.86
CA LEU A 447 -22.40 11.57 -12.80
C LEU A 447 -23.87 11.51 -13.17
N ARG A 448 -24.14 11.42 -14.48
CA ARG A 448 -25.45 11.10 -15.04
C ARG A 448 -25.36 9.83 -15.89
N LEU A 449 -26.30 8.91 -15.70
CA LEU A 449 -26.41 7.66 -16.44
C LEU A 449 -27.81 7.51 -17.03
N GLY A 450 -27.88 6.90 -18.21
CA GLY A 450 -29.12 6.51 -18.89
C GLY A 450 -29.17 5.01 -19.11
N ALA A 451 -30.38 4.45 -19.06
CA ALA A 451 -30.65 3.09 -19.49
C ALA A 451 -31.96 3.00 -20.27
N THR A 452 -32.04 1.99 -21.14
CA THR A 452 -33.26 1.57 -21.83
C THR A 452 -34.17 0.76 -20.89
N ARG A 453 -35.43 0.60 -21.28
CA ARG A 453 -36.45 -0.13 -20.51
C ARG A 453 -36.13 -1.62 -20.30
N ASP A 454 -35.36 -2.24 -21.20
CA ASP A 454 -34.87 -3.61 -21.03
C ASP A 454 -33.62 -3.72 -20.14
N GLY A 455 -33.12 -2.58 -19.64
CA GLY A 455 -32.02 -2.50 -18.69
C GLY A 455 -30.64 -2.49 -19.33
N ARG A 456 -30.50 -1.94 -20.54
CA ARG A 456 -29.19 -1.68 -21.17
C ARG A 456 -28.74 -0.27 -20.89
N LEU A 457 -27.49 -0.09 -20.47
CA LEU A 457 -26.89 1.23 -20.35
C LEU A 457 -26.81 1.90 -21.73
N SER A 458 -27.23 3.17 -21.80
CA SER A 458 -27.25 3.94 -23.05
C SER A 458 -26.22 5.06 -23.06
N GLY A 459 -26.24 5.97 -22.08
CA GLY A 459 -25.42 7.18 -22.06
C GLY A 459 -24.79 7.48 -20.69
N CYS A 460 -23.62 8.11 -20.69
CA CYS A 460 -22.89 8.52 -19.48
C CYS A 460 -22.20 9.89 -19.65
N ASP A 461 -22.46 10.85 -18.73
CA ASP A 461 -21.66 12.08 -18.57
C ASP A 461 -21.08 12.10 -17.15
N PHE A 462 -19.76 11.95 -17.06
CA PHE A 462 -18.96 11.99 -15.83
C PHE A 462 -18.11 13.25 -15.78
N ARG A 463 -18.12 13.93 -14.64
CA ARG A 463 -17.23 15.06 -14.33
C ARG A 463 -16.68 14.89 -12.92
N GLY A 464 -15.36 14.89 -12.76
CA GLY A 464 -14.72 14.74 -11.46
C GLY A 464 -13.61 15.76 -11.21
N ASP A 465 -13.70 16.50 -10.11
CA ASP A 465 -12.59 17.30 -9.60
C ASP A 465 -11.88 16.54 -8.48
N PHE A 466 -10.55 16.56 -8.51
CA PHE A 466 -9.69 15.89 -7.55
C PHE A 466 -8.72 16.88 -6.94
N ASN A 467 -8.73 16.99 -5.62
CA ASN A 467 -7.84 17.89 -4.91
C ASN A 467 -6.44 17.26 -4.87
N THR A 468 -5.46 17.87 -5.54
CA THR A 468 -4.08 17.36 -5.61
C THR A 468 -3.15 18.00 -4.57
N GLY A 469 -3.69 18.88 -3.72
CA GLY A 469 -2.91 19.62 -2.72
C GLY A 469 -1.91 20.59 -3.36
N ALA A 470 -0.88 20.93 -2.60
CA ALA A 470 0.05 22.00 -2.97
C ALA A 470 0.94 21.69 -4.18
N TYR A 471 1.22 20.42 -4.48
CA TYR A 471 2.18 19.99 -5.49
C TYR A 471 1.63 18.91 -6.42
N ALA A 472 2.24 18.74 -7.59
CA ALA A 472 1.71 17.88 -8.64
C ALA A 472 1.63 16.40 -8.24
N SER A 473 2.71 15.84 -7.69
CA SER A 473 2.82 14.42 -7.33
C SER A 473 2.12 13.50 -8.36
N TRP A 474 1.10 12.73 -7.96
CA TRP A 474 0.32 11.85 -8.82
C TRP A 474 -0.96 12.48 -9.41
N GLY A 475 -1.12 13.80 -9.31
CA GLY A 475 -2.16 14.61 -9.97
C GLY A 475 -2.37 14.26 -11.45
N PRO A 476 -1.32 14.16 -12.29
CA PRO A 476 -1.44 13.73 -13.67
C PRO A 476 -2.02 12.32 -13.84
N THR A 477 -1.71 11.42 -12.91
CA THR A 477 -2.18 10.04 -12.99
C THR A 477 -3.64 9.94 -12.62
N VAL A 478 -4.10 10.61 -11.56
CA VAL A 478 -5.53 10.59 -11.19
C VAL A 478 -6.39 11.24 -12.28
N ALA A 479 -5.95 12.38 -12.84
CA ALA A 479 -6.70 13.09 -13.87
C ALA A 479 -6.84 12.27 -15.18
N ASN A 480 -5.80 11.54 -15.58
CA ASN A 480 -5.85 10.73 -16.79
C ASN A 480 -6.50 9.35 -16.57
N ARG A 481 -6.34 8.75 -15.39
CA ARG A 481 -6.80 7.38 -15.12
C ARG A 481 -8.29 7.30 -14.86
N VAL A 482 -8.86 8.28 -14.16
CA VAL A 482 -10.28 8.25 -13.77
C VAL A 482 -11.21 8.16 -14.99
N PRO A 483 -11.06 8.97 -16.06
CA PRO A 483 -11.91 8.89 -17.25
C PRO A 483 -11.86 7.54 -17.96
N VAL A 484 -10.73 6.82 -17.90
CA VAL A 484 -10.56 5.47 -18.47
C VAL A 484 -11.34 4.40 -17.68
N HIS A 485 -11.55 4.61 -16.37
CA HIS A 485 -12.15 3.60 -15.49
C HIS A 485 -13.54 3.94 -14.99
N ALA A 486 -13.98 5.20 -15.08
CA ALA A 486 -15.25 5.68 -14.51
C ALA A 486 -16.50 5.04 -15.13
N SER A 487 -16.36 4.36 -16.27
CA SER A 487 -17.39 3.48 -16.85
C SER A 487 -17.63 2.21 -16.04
N GLY A 488 -16.71 1.84 -15.15
CA GLY A 488 -16.63 0.49 -14.57
C GLY A 488 -16.42 -0.59 -15.63
N PRO A 489 -16.48 -1.87 -15.24
CA PRO A 489 -16.35 -2.99 -16.18
C PRO A 489 -17.65 -3.26 -16.97
N TYR A 490 -18.28 -2.20 -17.48
CA TYR A 490 -19.56 -2.25 -18.21
C TYR A 490 -19.42 -1.74 -19.64
N PHE A 491 -20.25 -2.26 -20.52
CA PHE A 491 -20.38 -1.77 -21.88
C PHE A 491 -21.22 -0.49 -21.89
N LEU A 492 -20.58 0.63 -22.30
CA LEU A 492 -21.18 1.95 -22.42
C LEU A 492 -20.82 2.51 -23.81
N PRO A 493 -21.71 2.42 -24.80
CA PRO A 493 -21.41 2.82 -26.17
C PRO A 493 -21.28 4.34 -26.33
N ASP A 494 -22.07 5.10 -25.58
CA ASP A 494 -22.08 6.56 -25.60
C ASP A 494 -21.61 7.10 -24.24
N TYR A 495 -20.39 7.62 -24.21
CA TYR A 495 -19.67 7.93 -22.99
C TYR A 495 -18.90 9.24 -23.12
N ARG A 496 -18.94 10.05 -22.08
CA ARG A 496 -18.10 11.22 -21.90
C ARG A 496 -17.65 11.29 -20.44
N ALA A 497 -16.35 11.29 -20.21
CA ALA A 497 -15.77 11.52 -18.88
C ALA A 497 -14.65 12.55 -18.94
N GLU A 498 -14.72 13.50 -18.02
CA GLU A 498 -13.69 14.51 -17.79
C GLU A 498 -13.28 14.49 -16.32
N SER A 499 -11.99 14.60 -16.05
CA SER A 499 -11.52 14.85 -14.70
C SER A 499 -10.40 15.87 -14.63
N ARG A 500 -10.31 16.59 -13.51
CA ARG A 500 -9.39 17.70 -13.29
C ARG A 500 -8.66 17.52 -11.97
N ALA A 501 -7.35 17.69 -11.96
CA ALA A 501 -6.56 17.79 -10.74
C ALA A 501 -6.41 19.27 -10.36
N ILE A 502 -6.82 19.64 -9.15
CA ILE A 502 -6.90 21.03 -8.66
C ILE A 502 -5.93 21.24 -7.49
N HIS A 503 -5.11 22.29 -7.57
CA HIS A 503 -4.22 22.69 -6.49
C HIS A 503 -4.96 23.38 -5.36
N THR A 504 -4.58 23.06 -4.13
CA THR A 504 -5.06 23.73 -2.90
C THR A 504 -3.93 23.78 -1.88
N HIS A 505 -4.06 24.60 -0.84
CA HIS A 505 -3.08 24.75 0.25
C HIS A 505 -3.17 23.62 1.30
N ASN A 506 -3.60 22.44 0.87
CA ASN A 506 -3.59 21.21 1.67
C ASN A 506 -2.32 20.40 1.36
N PRO A 507 -1.99 19.40 2.20
CA PRO A 507 -0.92 18.46 1.90
C PRO A 507 -1.07 17.87 0.49
N PRO A 508 0.04 17.63 -0.22
CA PRO A 508 0.00 17.01 -1.55
C PRO A 508 -0.84 15.73 -1.53
N SER A 509 -1.58 15.47 -2.60
CA SER A 509 -2.23 14.18 -2.80
C SER A 509 -1.49 13.36 -3.84
N GLY A 510 -1.35 12.08 -3.55
CA GLY A 510 -0.50 11.16 -4.28
C GLY A 510 -1.18 9.83 -4.52
N ALA A 511 -0.36 8.84 -4.82
CA ALA A 511 -0.82 7.48 -5.03
C ALA A 511 -1.42 6.90 -3.76
N PHE A 512 -2.69 6.52 -3.79
CA PHE A 512 -3.29 5.57 -2.85
C PHE A 512 -3.94 4.47 -3.67
N ARG A 513 -3.65 3.21 -3.34
CA ARG A 513 -4.29 1.98 -3.86
C ARG A 513 -5.60 2.24 -4.63
N GLY A 514 -5.56 2.17 -5.97
CA GLY A 514 -6.71 2.40 -6.86
C GLY A 514 -6.83 3.78 -7.50
N PHE A 515 -6.05 4.81 -7.10
CA PHE A 515 -5.86 6.09 -7.80
C PHE A 515 -7.13 6.72 -8.41
N GLY A 516 -8.03 7.25 -7.58
CA GLY A 516 -9.26 7.91 -8.03
C GLY A 516 -10.38 6.95 -8.46
N VAL A 517 -10.06 5.72 -8.86
CA VAL A 517 -11.05 4.73 -9.31
C VAL A 517 -12.01 4.30 -8.19
N PRO A 518 -11.59 4.11 -6.91
CA PRO A 518 -12.53 3.88 -5.82
C PRO A 518 -13.58 5.00 -5.69
N GLN A 519 -13.17 6.27 -5.81
CA GLN A 519 -14.08 7.41 -5.76
C GLN A 519 -15.09 7.40 -6.92
N ALA A 520 -14.62 7.14 -8.14
CA ALA A 520 -15.52 7.03 -9.30
C ALA A 520 -16.46 5.82 -9.21
N ALA A 521 -15.99 4.69 -8.66
CA ALA A 521 -16.80 3.49 -8.47
C ALA A 521 -17.94 3.70 -7.45
N ILE A 522 -17.72 4.49 -6.39
CA ILE A 522 -18.80 4.89 -5.47
C ILE A 522 -19.93 5.56 -6.24
N ALA A 523 -19.61 6.57 -7.06
CA ALA A 523 -20.61 7.29 -7.85
C ALA A 523 -21.33 6.37 -8.84
N LEU A 524 -20.57 5.60 -9.63
CA LEU A 524 -21.10 4.70 -10.65
C LEU A 524 -22.01 3.63 -10.04
N GLU A 525 -21.50 2.83 -9.11
CA GLU A 525 -22.19 1.65 -8.60
C GLU A 525 -23.43 1.99 -7.77
N SER A 526 -23.45 3.15 -7.12
CA SER A 526 -24.66 3.64 -6.45
C SER A 526 -25.75 4.05 -7.43
N LEU A 527 -25.39 4.60 -8.60
CA LEU A 527 -26.34 4.95 -9.65
C LEU A 527 -26.79 3.74 -10.47
N LEU A 528 -25.95 2.73 -10.65
CA LEU A 528 -26.36 1.45 -11.26
C LEU A 528 -27.44 0.75 -10.42
N ASP A 529 -27.30 0.78 -9.08
CA ASP A 529 -28.34 0.28 -8.18
C ASP A 529 -29.64 1.09 -8.30
N GLU A 530 -29.55 2.41 -8.46
CA GLU A 530 -30.73 3.26 -8.68
C GLU A 530 -31.43 2.94 -10.00
N LEU A 531 -30.69 2.73 -11.08
CA LEU A 531 -31.25 2.31 -12.37
C LEU A 531 -31.96 0.96 -12.26
N ALA A 532 -31.31 -0.02 -11.63
CA ALA A 532 -31.88 -1.35 -11.41
C ALA A 532 -33.21 -1.26 -10.65
N ILE A 533 -33.26 -0.49 -9.56
CA ILE A 533 -34.48 -0.27 -8.76
C ILE A 533 -35.57 0.42 -9.60
N LYS A 534 -35.26 1.49 -10.34
CA LYS A 534 -36.24 2.22 -11.16
C LYS A 534 -36.82 1.37 -12.29
N LEU A 535 -36.04 0.43 -12.80
CA LEU A 535 -36.43 -0.48 -13.87
C LEU A 535 -37.06 -1.80 -13.37
N ASP A 536 -37.13 -1.99 -12.05
CA ASP A 536 -37.59 -3.24 -11.42
C ASP A 536 -36.78 -4.47 -11.89
N ILE A 537 -35.45 -4.31 -11.96
CA ILE A 537 -34.50 -5.36 -12.31
C ILE A 537 -33.64 -5.66 -11.08
N ASP A 538 -33.41 -6.94 -10.78
CA ASP A 538 -32.49 -7.33 -9.72
C ASP A 538 -31.09 -6.70 -9.93
N PRO A 539 -30.47 -6.09 -8.91
CA PRO A 539 -29.19 -5.40 -9.07
C PRO A 539 -28.01 -6.25 -9.58
N LEU A 540 -27.99 -7.56 -9.30
CA LEU A 540 -26.97 -8.47 -9.84
C LEU A 540 -27.24 -8.72 -11.33
N GLU A 541 -28.49 -9.01 -11.67
CA GLU A 541 -28.92 -9.22 -13.06
C GLU A 541 -28.68 -7.98 -13.93
N PHE A 542 -28.99 -6.78 -13.42
CA PHE A 542 -28.72 -5.53 -14.14
C PHE A 542 -27.24 -5.38 -14.50
N ARG A 543 -26.33 -5.74 -13.57
CA ARG A 543 -24.88 -5.71 -13.82
C ARG A 543 -24.45 -6.80 -14.78
N LEU A 544 -24.99 -8.02 -14.67
CA LEU A 544 -24.69 -9.12 -15.60
C LEU A 544 -25.09 -8.78 -17.04
N ARG A 545 -26.24 -8.11 -17.23
CA ARG A 545 -26.69 -7.62 -18.54
C ARG A 545 -25.70 -6.64 -19.17
N ASN A 546 -25.12 -5.75 -18.37
CA ASN A 546 -24.29 -4.65 -18.86
C ASN A 546 -22.78 -4.93 -18.78
N ALA A 547 -22.37 -6.03 -18.14
CA ALA A 547 -20.96 -6.37 -17.96
C ALA A 547 -20.23 -6.54 -19.29
N LEU A 548 -18.99 -6.03 -19.34
CA LEU A 548 -18.09 -6.23 -20.48
C LEU A 548 -17.88 -7.73 -20.76
N ASP A 549 -17.62 -8.04 -22.02
CA ASP A 549 -17.30 -9.38 -22.50
C ASP A 549 -16.08 -9.34 -23.43
N ASN A 550 -15.49 -10.50 -23.69
CA ASN A 550 -14.47 -10.62 -24.71
C ASN A 550 -15.04 -10.19 -26.08
N GLY A 551 -14.21 -9.52 -26.88
CA GLY A 551 -14.61 -8.98 -28.19
C GLY A 551 -15.41 -7.69 -28.14
N VAL A 552 -15.76 -7.18 -26.95
CA VAL A 552 -16.46 -5.91 -26.76
C VAL A 552 -15.46 -4.78 -26.51
N PRO A 553 -15.58 -3.62 -27.17
CA PRO A 553 -14.71 -2.48 -26.91
C PRO A 553 -14.97 -1.85 -25.55
N THR A 554 -13.91 -1.42 -24.86
CA THR A 554 -14.00 -0.50 -23.72
C THR A 554 -14.38 0.91 -24.19
N VAL A 555 -14.60 1.83 -23.25
CA VAL A 555 -14.82 3.27 -23.54
C VAL A 555 -13.63 3.97 -24.23
N CYS A 556 -12.45 3.35 -24.23
CA CYS A 556 -11.29 3.79 -25.01
C CYS A 556 -11.19 3.12 -26.38
N GLY A 557 -12.19 2.32 -26.79
CA GLY A 557 -12.16 1.55 -28.04
C GLY A 557 -11.27 0.30 -28.01
N GLN A 558 -10.65 -0.01 -26.87
CA GLN A 558 -9.77 -1.17 -26.74
C GLN A 558 -10.60 -2.46 -26.69
N VAL A 559 -10.24 -3.46 -27.50
CA VAL A 559 -10.90 -4.77 -27.54
C VAL A 559 -9.96 -5.85 -27.01
N PHE A 560 -10.44 -6.67 -26.08
CA PHE A 560 -9.73 -7.84 -25.57
C PHE A 560 -10.32 -9.11 -26.17
N ALA A 561 -9.51 -9.95 -26.80
CA ALA A 561 -9.96 -11.22 -27.37
C ALA A 561 -10.27 -12.27 -26.29
N GLN A 562 -9.61 -12.17 -25.14
CA GLN A 562 -9.79 -13.02 -23.96
C GLN A 562 -9.42 -12.23 -22.69
N GLY A 563 -9.69 -12.80 -21.52
CA GLY A 563 -9.24 -12.23 -20.25
C GLY A 563 -10.24 -11.27 -19.57
N VAL A 564 -11.41 -10.99 -20.15
CA VAL A 564 -12.45 -10.19 -19.48
C VAL A 564 -13.21 -11.07 -18.48
N GLY A 565 -12.97 -10.90 -17.18
CA GLY A 565 -13.50 -11.79 -16.13
C GLY A 565 -14.61 -11.23 -15.24
N ILE A 566 -15.16 -10.06 -15.53
CA ILE A 566 -16.20 -9.45 -14.68
C ILE A 566 -17.47 -10.31 -14.58
N LYS A 567 -17.96 -10.88 -15.69
CA LYS A 567 -19.13 -11.76 -15.68
C LYS A 567 -18.91 -12.98 -14.77
N PRO A 568 -17.80 -13.74 -14.91
CA PRO A 568 -17.44 -14.77 -13.94
C PRO A 568 -17.41 -14.32 -12.48
N CYS A 569 -16.88 -13.13 -12.17
CA CYS A 569 -16.90 -12.59 -10.81
C CYS A 569 -18.33 -12.35 -10.29
N LEU A 570 -19.20 -11.72 -11.09
CA LEU A 570 -20.60 -11.48 -10.72
C LEU A 570 -21.37 -12.79 -10.54
N THR A 571 -21.19 -13.74 -11.46
CA THR A 571 -21.81 -15.07 -11.37
C THR A 571 -21.39 -15.83 -10.11
N ALA A 572 -20.12 -15.70 -9.70
CA ALA A 572 -19.63 -16.32 -8.47
C ALA A 572 -20.33 -15.80 -7.20
N LEU A 573 -20.88 -14.58 -7.22
CA LEU A 573 -21.66 -14.03 -6.10
C LEU A 573 -23.11 -14.53 -6.07
N ALA A 574 -23.65 -15.05 -7.18
CA ALA A 574 -25.08 -15.36 -7.31
C ALA A 574 -25.64 -16.28 -6.20
N PRO A 575 -24.96 -17.37 -5.78
CA PRO A 575 -25.48 -18.23 -4.71
C PRO A 575 -25.63 -17.48 -3.38
N ALA A 576 -24.61 -16.70 -3.00
CA ALA A 576 -24.63 -15.92 -1.77
C ALA A 576 -25.62 -14.76 -1.86
N TRP A 577 -25.70 -14.09 -3.00
CA TRP A 577 -26.66 -13.02 -3.27
C TRP A 577 -28.10 -13.46 -3.04
N GLN A 578 -28.51 -14.58 -3.66
CA GLN A 578 -29.87 -15.10 -3.53
C GLN A 578 -30.19 -15.49 -2.08
N ALA A 579 -29.28 -16.21 -1.41
CA ALA A 579 -29.48 -16.66 -0.04
C ALA A 579 -29.60 -15.49 0.94
N GLU A 580 -28.68 -14.51 0.86
CA GLU A 580 -28.63 -13.39 1.79
C GLU A 580 -29.78 -12.40 1.55
N ARG A 581 -30.23 -12.20 0.29
CA ARG A 581 -31.41 -11.38 0.00
C ARG A 581 -32.67 -11.97 0.63
N LEU A 582 -32.92 -13.26 0.43
CA LEU A 582 -34.06 -13.95 1.04
C LEU A 582 -34.00 -13.86 2.57
N ALA A 583 -32.81 -14.04 3.15
CA ALA A 583 -32.61 -13.93 4.60
C ALA A 583 -32.85 -12.50 5.12
N ALA A 584 -32.37 -11.48 4.39
CA ALA A 584 -32.60 -10.08 4.75
C ALA A 584 -34.07 -9.69 4.66
N GLU A 585 -34.77 -10.10 3.60
CA GLU A 585 -36.21 -9.87 3.48
C GLU A 585 -37.01 -10.59 4.56
N ALA A 586 -36.68 -11.85 4.86
CA ALA A 586 -37.31 -12.60 5.93
C ALA A 586 -37.11 -11.90 7.29
N PHE A 587 -35.87 -11.50 7.60
CA PHE A 587 -35.54 -10.75 8.81
C PHE A 587 -36.32 -9.45 8.90
N ASN A 588 -36.33 -8.64 7.83
CA ASN A 588 -36.99 -7.34 7.80
C ASN A 588 -38.52 -7.43 7.91
N ARG A 589 -39.13 -8.49 7.35
CA ARG A 589 -40.59 -8.73 7.49
C ARG A 589 -41.01 -9.06 8.92
N SER A 590 -40.14 -9.75 9.68
CA SER A 590 -40.40 -10.12 11.08
C SER A 590 -39.79 -9.18 12.11
N ALA A 591 -39.09 -8.12 11.67
CA ALA A 591 -38.36 -7.24 12.58
C ALA A 591 -39.32 -6.30 13.35
N GLU A 592 -39.43 -6.51 14.66
CA GLU A 592 -40.20 -5.62 15.57
C GLU A 592 -39.40 -4.39 16.04
N GLY A 593 -38.05 -4.44 15.94
CA GLY A 593 -37.14 -3.38 16.39
C GLY A 593 -36.68 -2.43 15.28
N ALA A 594 -35.73 -1.55 15.61
CA ALA A 594 -35.14 -0.56 14.70
C ALA A 594 -34.10 -1.13 13.71
N VAL A 595 -33.68 -2.38 13.90
CA VAL A 595 -32.65 -2.98 13.06
C VAL A 595 -33.23 -3.45 11.74
N ARG A 596 -32.57 -3.13 10.63
CA ARG A 596 -32.87 -3.62 9.28
C ARG A 596 -31.65 -4.26 8.66
N ARG A 597 -31.84 -5.36 7.94
CA ARG A 597 -30.78 -6.07 7.22
C ARG A 597 -30.73 -5.65 5.76
N GLY A 598 -29.52 -5.43 5.26
CA GLY A 598 -29.21 -5.00 3.92
C GLY A 598 -28.25 -5.94 3.21
N VAL A 599 -28.39 -6.07 1.89
CA VAL A 599 -27.47 -6.81 1.03
C VAL A 599 -27.20 -5.93 -0.18
N GLY A 600 -25.94 -5.67 -0.45
CA GLY A 600 -25.50 -4.83 -1.55
C GLY A 600 -24.30 -5.43 -2.24
N LEU A 601 -24.14 -5.12 -3.52
CA LEU A 601 -23.00 -5.57 -4.29
C LEU A 601 -22.47 -4.44 -5.16
N ALA A 602 -21.22 -4.58 -5.56
CA ALA A 602 -20.59 -3.66 -6.49
C ALA A 602 -19.50 -4.37 -7.30
N SER A 603 -19.13 -3.76 -8.43
CA SER A 603 -18.05 -4.23 -9.29
C SER A 603 -16.87 -3.27 -9.29
N GLY A 604 -15.73 -3.75 -9.80
CA GLY A 604 -14.55 -2.94 -10.01
C GLY A 604 -13.63 -3.56 -11.06
N TRP A 605 -12.82 -2.71 -11.67
CA TRP A 605 -11.74 -3.12 -12.55
C TRP A 605 -10.57 -2.17 -12.43
N TYR A 606 -9.39 -2.65 -12.79
CA TYR A 606 -8.19 -1.83 -12.75
C TYR A 606 -7.12 -2.33 -13.70
N GLY A 607 -6.50 -1.41 -14.43
CA GLY A 607 -5.44 -1.76 -15.38
C GLY A 607 -4.17 -2.30 -14.70
N CYS A 608 -3.56 -3.33 -15.28
CA CYS A 608 -2.31 -3.90 -14.81
C CYS A 608 -1.13 -3.17 -15.48
N GLY A 609 -0.66 -2.08 -14.86
CA GLY A 609 0.50 -1.31 -15.31
C GLY A 609 0.29 0.20 -15.44
N ASN A 610 1.25 0.90 -16.05
CA ASN A 610 1.09 2.34 -16.35
C ASN A 610 0.00 2.54 -17.42
N THR A 611 -0.76 3.63 -17.30
CA THR A 611 -1.83 3.97 -18.24
C THR A 611 -1.22 4.56 -19.51
N SER A 612 -1.34 3.86 -20.64
CA SER A 612 -0.95 4.37 -21.97
C SER A 612 0.52 4.78 -22.12
N LEU A 613 1.38 4.25 -21.24
CA LEU A 613 2.81 4.56 -21.18
C LEU A 613 3.61 3.25 -21.12
N PRO A 614 4.85 3.25 -21.64
CA PRO A 614 5.79 2.15 -21.44
C PRO A 614 5.90 1.78 -19.97
N ASN A 615 6.05 0.49 -19.71
CA ASN A 615 6.07 -0.04 -18.36
C ASN A 615 7.04 -1.23 -18.22
N PRO A 616 8.31 -1.10 -18.67
CA PRO A 616 9.23 -2.22 -18.75
C PRO A 616 9.61 -2.77 -17.37
N SER A 617 10.04 -4.02 -17.35
CA SER A 617 10.72 -4.65 -16.22
C SER A 617 11.85 -5.53 -16.74
N THR A 618 12.97 -5.52 -16.03
CA THR A 618 14.12 -6.38 -16.32
C THR A 618 14.48 -7.19 -15.07
N ILE A 619 14.73 -8.49 -15.27
CA ILE A 619 15.15 -9.43 -14.23
C ILE A 619 16.42 -10.13 -14.72
N MET A 620 17.34 -10.39 -13.79
CA MET A 620 18.60 -11.07 -14.08
C MET A 620 18.76 -12.27 -13.14
N ALA A 621 19.39 -13.34 -13.62
CA ALA A 621 19.72 -14.48 -12.79
C ALA A 621 21.06 -15.11 -13.15
N HIS A 622 21.69 -15.73 -12.17
CA HIS A 622 22.97 -16.42 -12.31
C HIS A 622 22.91 -17.81 -11.71
N LEU A 623 23.58 -18.76 -12.36
CA LEU A 623 23.97 -20.03 -11.73
C LEU A 623 25.45 -19.94 -11.40
N MET A 624 25.79 -20.16 -10.13
CA MET A 624 27.15 -20.11 -9.60
C MET A 624 27.85 -21.46 -9.77
N ALA A 625 29.18 -21.45 -9.81
CA ALA A 625 29.99 -22.68 -9.88
C ALA A 625 29.77 -23.65 -8.70
N ASP A 626 29.29 -23.14 -7.56
CA ASP A 626 28.93 -23.93 -6.37
C ASP A 626 27.51 -24.51 -6.40
N GLY A 627 26.68 -24.13 -7.39
CA GLY A 627 25.30 -24.59 -7.55
C GLY A 627 24.22 -23.64 -7.02
N ARG A 628 24.59 -22.49 -6.42
CA ARG A 628 23.60 -21.48 -6.01
C ARG A 628 22.94 -20.81 -7.22
N ILE A 629 21.64 -20.57 -7.11
CA ILE A 629 20.83 -19.87 -8.12
C ILE A 629 20.50 -18.49 -7.57
N LEU A 630 21.15 -17.45 -8.09
CA LEU A 630 20.91 -16.07 -7.67
C LEU A 630 19.87 -15.42 -8.57
N LEU A 631 18.77 -14.92 -7.99
CA LEU A 631 17.74 -14.17 -8.69
C LEU A 631 17.80 -12.70 -8.30
N HIS A 632 18.25 -11.85 -9.22
CA HIS A 632 18.33 -10.40 -9.06
C HIS A 632 17.00 -9.77 -9.47
N GLN A 633 16.24 -9.37 -8.47
CA GLN A 633 14.85 -8.96 -8.61
C GLN A 633 14.68 -7.54 -8.05
N GLY A 634 14.68 -6.56 -8.94
CA GLY A 634 14.74 -5.13 -8.58
C GLY A 634 13.42 -4.50 -8.08
N ALA A 635 12.35 -5.27 -7.89
CA ALA A 635 11.07 -4.72 -7.45
C ALA A 635 10.90 -4.86 -5.95
N VAL A 636 10.43 -3.79 -5.30
CA VAL A 636 10.31 -3.77 -3.84
C VAL A 636 9.03 -4.46 -3.36
N ASP A 637 9.17 -5.38 -2.40
CA ASP A 637 8.05 -5.94 -1.64
C ASP A 637 7.71 -5.03 -0.46
N ILE A 638 6.51 -4.43 -0.47
CA ILE A 638 5.98 -3.62 0.62
C ILE A 638 5.05 -4.41 1.55
N GLY A 639 5.10 -5.73 1.44
CA GLY A 639 4.25 -6.68 2.15
C GLY A 639 3.34 -7.49 1.24
N GLN A 640 3.13 -7.07 -0.01
CA GLN A 640 2.19 -7.72 -0.93
C GLN A 640 2.64 -9.11 -1.42
N GLY A 641 3.92 -9.45 -1.28
CA GLY A 641 4.41 -10.81 -1.60
C GLY A 641 5.11 -10.96 -2.95
N SER A 642 5.64 -9.89 -3.54
CA SER A 642 6.41 -9.98 -4.79
C SER A 642 7.65 -10.85 -4.65
N ASN A 643 8.30 -10.86 -3.47
CA ASN A 643 9.47 -11.70 -3.21
C ASN A 643 9.15 -13.19 -3.42
N THR A 644 7.95 -13.62 -3.01
CA THR A 644 7.50 -15.01 -3.15
C THR A 644 6.98 -15.29 -4.56
N VAL A 645 6.06 -14.46 -5.06
CA VAL A 645 5.39 -14.69 -6.35
C VAL A 645 6.35 -14.65 -7.53
N ILE A 646 7.30 -13.70 -7.56
CA ILE A 646 8.28 -13.60 -8.65
C ILE A 646 9.26 -14.79 -8.60
N ALA A 647 9.68 -15.21 -7.41
CA ALA A 647 10.52 -16.39 -7.23
C ALA A 647 9.81 -17.68 -7.69
N GLN A 648 8.52 -17.86 -7.37
CA GLN A 648 7.74 -19.01 -7.86
C GLN A 648 7.65 -19.02 -9.38
N ILE A 649 7.42 -17.87 -10.01
CA ILE A 649 7.36 -17.76 -11.47
C ILE A 649 8.71 -18.12 -12.10
N PHE A 650 9.80 -17.55 -11.58
CA PHE A 650 11.15 -17.85 -12.07
C PHE A 650 11.50 -19.34 -11.90
N ALA A 651 11.28 -19.90 -10.71
CA ALA A 651 11.58 -21.30 -10.39
C ALA A 651 10.77 -22.28 -11.26
N THR A 652 9.51 -21.95 -11.55
CA THR A 652 8.66 -22.71 -12.47
C THR A 652 9.20 -22.68 -13.89
N ALA A 653 9.63 -21.51 -14.37
CA ALA A 653 10.24 -21.36 -15.69
C ALA A 653 11.58 -22.11 -15.82
N LEU A 654 12.38 -22.12 -14.76
CA LEU A 654 13.65 -22.83 -14.71
C LEU A 654 13.47 -24.36 -14.56
N GLY A 655 12.40 -24.78 -13.87
CA GLY A 655 12.08 -26.18 -13.57
C GLY A 655 12.79 -26.69 -12.32
N VAL A 656 12.90 -25.86 -11.28
CA VAL A 656 13.52 -26.20 -9.98
C VAL A 656 12.60 -25.83 -8.81
N PRO A 657 12.81 -26.39 -7.60
CA PRO A 657 12.09 -25.95 -6.41
C PRO A 657 12.40 -24.49 -6.05
N VAL A 658 11.38 -23.72 -5.66
CA VAL A 658 11.55 -22.31 -5.26
C VAL A 658 12.50 -22.13 -4.06
N ALA A 659 12.60 -23.13 -3.19
CA ALA A 659 13.50 -23.13 -2.03
C ALA A 659 15.00 -23.10 -2.41
N GLN A 660 15.34 -23.39 -3.67
CA GLN A 660 16.72 -23.28 -4.17
C GLN A 660 17.08 -21.87 -4.66
N ILE A 661 16.11 -20.95 -4.72
CA ILE A 661 16.32 -19.60 -5.23
C ILE A 661 16.87 -18.71 -4.12
N ASN A 662 18.05 -18.15 -4.33
CA ASN A 662 18.62 -17.10 -3.50
C ASN A 662 18.22 -15.74 -4.08
N LEU A 663 17.33 -15.03 -3.39
CA LEU A 663 16.84 -13.72 -3.84
C LEU A 663 17.87 -12.61 -3.51
N ILE A 664 18.20 -11.81 -4.51
CA ILE A 664 18.88 -10.52 -4.36
C ILE A 664 17.83 -9.44 -4.59
N GLY A 665 17.47 -8.74 -3.51
CA GLY A 665 16.43 -7.71 -3.52
C GLY A 665 16.87 -6.43 -4.21
N ALA A 666 15.93 -5.49 -4.31
CA ALA A 666 16.13 -4.23 -5.01
C ALA A 666 17.32 -3.43 -4.45
N ASP A 667 18.19 -3.00 -5.35
CA ASP A 667 19.36 -2.16 -5.13
C ASP A 667 19.76 -1.61 -6.50
N THR A 668 19.93 -0.29 -6.61
CA THR A 668 20.21 0.35 -7.91
C THR A 668 21.53 -0.06 -8.55
N ASP A 669 22.43 -0.73 -7.83
CA ASP A 669 23.66 -1.31 -8.37
C ASP A 669 23.56 -2.78 -8.70
N GLN A 670 22.86 -3.54 -7.85
CA GLN A 670 22.91 -5.00 -7.91
C GLN A 670 21.79 -5.58 -8.76
N THR A 671 20.71 -4.83 -8.96
CA THR A 671 19.51 -5.32 -9.65
C THR A 671 19.14 -4.42 -10.81
N PRO A 672 18.71 -5.00 -11.97
CA PRO A 672 18.12 -4.21 -13.03
C PRO A 672 16.82 -3.51 -12.58
N ASP A 673 16.44 -2.45 -13.28
CA ASP A 673 15.17 -1.78 -13.04
C ASP A 673 13.99 -2.72 -13.33
N ALA A 674 13.28 -3.08 -12.27
CA ALA A 674 12.04 -3.84 -12.35
C ALA A 674 10.80 -2.96 -12.19
N GLY A 675 10.96 -1.63 -12.20
CA GLY A 675 9.92 -0.63 -12.06
C GLY A 675 9.34 -0.49 -10.65
N LYS A 676 8.68 0.65 -10.40
CA LYS A 676 8.00 0.97 -9.14
C LYS A 676 6.93 -0.06 -8.74
N THR A 677 6.79 -0.33 -7.44
CA THR A 677 5.69 -1.17 -6.91
C THR A 677 4.40 -0.36 -6.80
N SER A 678 3.63 -0.34 -7.90
CA SER A 678 2.31 0.30 -8.01
C SER A 678 1.53 -0.26 -9.21
N ALA A 679 0.30 0.21 -9.45
CA ALA A 679 -0.48 -0.13 -10.65
C ALA A 679 -0.67 -1.65 -10.87
N SER A 680 -0.67 -2.41 -9.77
CA SER A 680 -0.86 -3.87 -9.74
C SER A 680 0.12 -4.63 -10.65
N ARG A 681 1.27 -4.02 -10.96
CA ARG A 681 2.10 -4.46 -12.08
C ARG A 681 3.06 -5.61 -11.76
N GLN A 682 3.48 -5.80 -10.50
CA GLN A 682 4.67 -6.62 -10.23
C GLN A 682 4.48 -8.09 -10.61
N THR A 683 3.36 -8.72 -10.25
CA THR A 683 3.04 -10.09 -10.69
C THR A 683 2.94 -10.20 -12.22
N PHE A 684 2.41 -9.17 -12.87
CA PHE A 684 2.14 -9.19 -14.31
C PHE A 684 3.40 -8.92 -15.14
N VAL A 685 4.07 -7.78 -14.91
CA VAL A 685 5.19 -7.31 -15.71
C VAL A 685 6.50 -7.95 -15.24
N SER A 686 6.87 -7.75 -13.98
CA SER A 686 8.11 -8.31 -13.42
C SER A 686 8.05 -9.83 -13.33
N GLY A 687 6.87 -10.40 -13.11
CA GLY A 687 6.63 -11.83 -13.24
C GLY A 687 6.91 -12.34 -14.66
N ASN A 688 6.48 -11.64 -15.71
CA ASN A 688 6.85 -12.02 -17.08
C ASN A 688 8.35 -11.90 -17.36
N ALA A 689 8.99 -10.82 -16.92
CA ALA A 689 10.44 -10.67 -17.02
C ALA A 689 11.17 -11.83 -16.32
N ALA A 690 10.71 -12.24 -15.14
CA ALA A 690 11.24 -13.38 -14.40
C ALA A 690 10.97 -14.72 -15.11
N ARG A 691 9.78 -14.91 -15.70
CA ARG A 691 9.46 -16.09 -16.51
C ARG A 691 10.41 -16.21 -17.70
N LEU A 692 10.62 -15.13 -18.44
CA LEU A 692 11.52 -15.07 -19.59
C LEU A 692 12.97 -15.30 -19.16
N CYS A 693 13.39 -14.74 -18.03
CA CYS A 693 14.73 -14.96 -17.46
C CYS A 693 14.95 -16.44 -17.10
N GLY A 694 13.98 -17.08 -16.43
CA GLY A 694 14.05 -18.49 -16.06
C GLY A 694 14.08 -19.42 -17.28
N GLN A 695 13.27 -19.12 -18.30
CA GLN A 695 13.26 -19.85 -19.58
C GLN A 695 14.61 -19.73 -20.30
N ALA A 696 15.19 -18.54 -20.35
CA ALA A 696 16.49 -18.30 -20.96
C ALA A 696 17.61 -19.06 -20.23
N LEU A 697 17.63 -19.02 -18.90
CA LEU A 697 18.61 -19.76 -18.11
C LEU A 697 18.46 -21.28 -18.30
N ARG A 698 17.23 -21.78 -18.31
CA ARG A 698 16.92 -23.19 -18.58
C ARG A 698 17.45 -23.61 -19.95
N ALA A 699 17.19 -22.84 -20.99
CA ALA A 699 17.64 -23.14 -22.35
C ALA A 699 19.17 -23.22 -22.45
N GLN A 700 19.91 -22.33 -21.79
CA GLN A 700 21.38 -22.38 -21.74
C GLN A 700 21.88 -23.68 -21.07
N ILE A 701 21.28 -24.06 -19.94
CA ILE A 701 21.65 -25.27 -19.19
C ILE A 701 21.38 -26.52 -20.03
N LEU A 702 20.20 -26.62 -20.65
CA LEU A 702 19.81 -27.77 -21.47
C LEU A 702 20.69 -27.90 -22.72
N ALA A 703 21.06 -26.79 -23.34
CA ALA A 703 21.97 -26.77 -24.49
C ALA A 703 23.37 -27.33 -24.13
N VAL A 704 23.91 -26.94 -22.97
CA VAL A 704 25.19 -27.46 -22.47
C VAL A 704 25.12 -28.95 -22.15
N LEU A 705 24.01 -29.40 -21.56
CA LEU A 705 23.77 -30.82 -21.29
C LEU A 705 23.43 -31.62 -22.56
N GLN A 706 23.09 -30.95 -23.67
CA GLN A 706 22.60 -31.54 -24.92
C GLN A 706 21.42 -32.50 -24.69
N VAL A 707 20.42 -32.00 -23.97
CA VAL A 707 19.14 -32.69 -23.68
C VAL A 707 17.97 -31.87 -24.22
N PRO A 708 16.81 -32.48 -24.47
CA PRO A 708 15.64 -31.76 -24.98
C PRO A 708 14.92 -30.95 -23.89
N ASP A 709 14.03 -30.04 -24.31
CA ASP A 709 13.36 -29.05 -23.46
C ASP A 709 12.53 -29.64 -22.32
N GLN A 710 11.97 -30.84 -22.52
CA GLN A 710 11.16 -31.52 -21.51
C GLN A 710 11.98 -32.18 -20.38
N ALA A 711 13.31 -32.20 -20.47
CA ALA A 711 14.15 -32.89 -19.49
C ALA A 711 13.99 -32.29 -18.09
N GLU A 712 13.81 -33.12 -17.07
CA GLU A 712 13.74 -32.68 -15.67
C GLU A 712 15.13 -32.25 -15.20
N LEU A 713 15.22 -31.06 -14.59
CA LEU A 713 16.48 -30.52 -14.10
C LEU A 713 16.59 -30.69 -12.58
N THR A 714 17.75 -31.17 -12.14
CA THR A 714 18.15 -31.15 -10.74
C THR A 714 19.47 -30.41 -10.62
N ILE A 715 19.45 -29.29 -9.89
CA ILE A 715 20.65 -28.53 -9.55
C ILE A 715 20.99 -28.84 -8.09
N ALA A 716 22.24 -29.25 -7.85
CA ALA A 716 22.77 -29.55 -6.53
C ALA A 716 24.20 -28.99 -6.41
N ALA A 717 24.77 -29.10 -5.21
CA ALA A 717 26.10 -28.57 -4.93
C ALA A 717 27.13 -29.09 -5.95
N GLY A 718 27.68 -28.17 -6.75
CA GLY A 718 28.71 -28.44 -7.74
C GLY A 718 28.31 -29.25 -8.98
N HIS A 719 27.03 -29.60 -9.20
CA HIS A 719 26.62 -30.31 -10.41
C HIS A 719 25.18 -30.00 -10.87
N ILE A 720 24.95 -30.09 -12.18
CA ILE A 720 23.61 -30.09 -12.78
C ILE A 720 23.36 -31.46 -13.39
N MET A 721 22.17 -31.98 -13.16
CA MET A 721 21.67 -33.19 -13.78
C MET A 721 20.41 -32.86 -14.60
N ALA A 722 20.31 -33.46 -15.79
CA ALA A 722 19.10 -33.50 -16.59
C ALA A 722 18.66 -34.95 -16.81
N GLN A 723 17.35 -35.19 -16.71
CA GLN A 723 16.74 -36.49 -16.94
C GLN A 723 15.64 -36.40 -18.01
N ASP A 724 15.76 -37.19 -19.07
CA ASP A 724 14.76 -37.36 -20.14
C ASP A 724 14.42 -38.85 -20.26
N GLY A 725 13.34 -39.27 -19.61
CA GLY A 725 12.99 -40.68 -19.45
C GLY A 725 14.12 -41.50 -18.81
N PRO A 726 14.68 -42.54 -19.48
CA PRO A 726 15.80 -43.32 -18.98
C PRO A 726 17.17 -42.62 -19.17
N THR A 727 17.24 -41.56 -19.98
CA THR A 727 18.49 -40.87 -20.30
C THR A 727 18.82 -39.88 -19.19
N ARG A 728 19.99 -40.06 -18.56
CA ARG A 728 20.52 -39.15 -17.54
C ARG A 728 21.82 -38.52 -18.03
N ARG A 729 21.89 -37.20 -18.00
CA ARG A 729 23.12 -36.44 -18.26
C ARG A 729 23.48 -35.58 -17.07
N GLN A 730 24.76 -35.44 -16.78
CA GLN A 730 25.27 -34.68 -15.66
C GLN A 730 26.52 -33.92 -16.06
N ILE A 731 26.67 -32.71 -15.54
CA ILE A 731 27.88 -31.90 -15.66
C ILE A 731 28.30 -31.38 -14.30
N ALA A 732 29.60 -31.36 -14.05
CA ALA A 732 30.16 -30.70 -12.87
C ALA A 732 30.22 -29.19 -13.15
N LEU A 733 29.67 -28.38 -12.26
CA LEU A 733 29.64 -26.92 -12.42
C LEU A 733 31.04 -26.32 -12.38
N ASN A 734 31.96 -26.92 -11.62
CA ASN A 734 33.36 -26.50 -11.56
C ASN A 734 34.17 -26.80 -12.83
N SER A 735 33.64 -27.64 -13.74
CA SER A 735 34.28 -27.86 -15.04
C SER A 735 33.88 -26.83 -16.09
N LEU A 736 32.89 -25.97 -15.78
CA LEU A 736 32.48 -24.87 -16.65
C LEU A 736 33.37 -23.65 -16.41
N THR A 737 33.56 -22.84 -17.45
CA THR A 737 34.26 -21.55 -17.33
C THR A 737 33.40 -20.60 -16.51
N ALA A 738 33.86 -20.27 -15.30
CA ALA A 738 33.27 -19.23 -14.48
C ALA A 738 33.92 -17.88 -14.77
N ASP A 739 33.15 -16.80 -14.68
CA ASP A 739 33.72 -15.45 -14.69
C ASP A 739 34.35 -15.07 -13.34
N ALA A 740 34.85 -13.84 -13.22
CA ALA A 740 35.53 -13.35 -12.02
C ALA A 740 34.64 -13.38 -10.76
N ALA A 741 33.32 -13.38 -10.92
CA ALA A 741 32.35 -13.48 -9.83
C ALA A 741 31.91 -14.93 -9.55
N GLY A 742 32.49 -15.93 -10.24
CA GLY A 742 32.15 -17.34 -10.06
C GLY A 742 30.86 -17.77 -10.77
N ARG A 743 30.35 -16.95 -11.69
CA ARG A 743 29.11 -17.23 -12.44
C ARG A 743 29.43 -18.10 -13.64
N VAL A 744 28.70 -19.20 -13.80
CA VAL A 744 28.87 -20.15 -14.92
C VAL A 744 27.74 -20.05 -15.94
N PHE A 745 26.57 -19.53 -15.54
CA PHE A 745 25.51 -19.11 -16.46
C PHE A 745 24.94 -17.77 -16.03
N THR A 746 24.52 -16.97 -17.01
CA THR A 746 23.84 -15.69 -16.79
C THR A 746 22.69 -15.54 -17.78
N ALA A 747 21.53 -15.16 -17.26
CA ALA A 747 20.36 -14.87 -18.06
C ALA A 747 19.75 -13.53 -17.65
N THR A 748 19.13 -12.86 -18.62
CA THR A 748 18.34 -11.66 -18.41
C THR A 748 17.01 -11.83 -19.13
N GLY A 749 15.92 -11.49 -18.45
CA GLY A 749 14.59 -11.41 -19.02
C GLY A 749 14.10 -9.98 -19.00
N HIS A 750 13.48 -9.55 -20.09
CA HIS A 750 12.91 -8.22 -20.25
C HIS A 750 11.48 -8.33 -20.75
N TYR A 751 10.57 -7.54 -20.18
CA TYR A 751 9.19 -7.50 -20.62
C TYR A 751 8.61 -6.08 -20.48
N ASP A 752 8.02 -5.58 -21.56
CA ASP A 752 7.23 -4.35 -21.58
C ASP A 752 5.82 -4.69 -22.12
N PRO A 753 4.75 -4.49 -21.34
CA PRO A 753 3.41 -4.83 -21.76
C PRO A 753 2.98 -3.98 -22.98
N PRO A 754 2.30 -4.58 -23.98
CA PRO A 754 1.84 -3.85 -25.15
C PRO A 754 0.79 -2.81 -24.76
N THR A 755 1.08 -1.53 -24.99
CA THR A 755 0.14 -0.42 -24.81
C THR A 755 0.22 0.54 -26.00
N ARG A 756 -0.81 1.37 -26.20
CA ARG A 756 -0.81 2.47 -27.18
C ARG A 756 -1.24 3.77 -26.49
N PRO A 757 -0.64 4.91 -26.87
CA PRO A 757 -1.10 6.22 -26.42
C PRO A 757 -2.58 6.44 -26.70
N LEU A 758 -3.21 7.30 -25.90
CA LEU A 758 -4.58 7.75 -26.17
C LEU A 758 -4.56 8.96 -27.09
N ASP A 759 -5.55 9.05 -27.98
CA ASP A 759 -5.79 10.24 -28.79
C ASP A 759 -6.52 11.35 -28.00
N ALA A 760 -6.91 12.42 -28.67
CA ALA A 760 -7.59 13.57 -28.05
C ALA A 760 -8.95 13.22 -27.42
N ASN A 761 -9.60 12.13 -27.86
CA ASN A 761 -10.85 11.61 -27.30
C ASN A 761 -10.60 10.47 -26.30
N GLY A 762 -9.36 10.24 -25.90
CA GLY A 762 -9.03 9.17 -24.97
C GLY A 762 -9.14 7.77 -25.59
N GLN A 763 -9.13 7.64 -26.92
CA GLN A 763 -9.22 6.37 -27.62
C GLN A 763 -7.83 5.76 -27.87
N GLY A 764 -7.68 4.47 -27.63
CA GLY A 764 -6.39 3.78 -27.73
C GLY A 764 -6.37 2.43 -27.01
N ALA A 765 -5.19 1.98 -26.60
CA ALA A 765 -4.99 0.72 -25.86
C ALA A 765 -4.22 0.99 -24.55
N PRO A 766 -4.89 1.52 -23.51
CA PRO A 766 -4.22 2.00 -22.30
C PRO A 766 -3.52 0.93 -21.49
N TYR A 767 -3.88 -0.35 -21.63
CA TYR A 767 -3.35 -1.46 -20.83
C TYR A 767 -3.20 -2.73 -21.64
N ALA A 768 -2.25 -3.58 -21.29
CA ALA A 768 -2.21 -4.94 -21.84
C ALA A 768 -3.36 -5.81 -21.30
N GLN A 769 -3.78 -5.59 -20.04
CA GLN A 769 -4.87 -6.31 -19.40
C GLN A 769 -5.41 -5.56 -18.17
N PHE A 770 -6.67 -5.81 -17.80
CA PHE A 770 -7.29 -5.39 -16.54
C PHE A 770 -7.49 -6.58 -15.58
N GLY A 771 -7.44 -6.32 -14.28
CA GLY A 771 -8.02 -7.19 -13.25
C GLY A 771 -9.47 -6.78 -12.95
N TYR A 772 -10.31 -7.74 -12.55
CA TYR A 772 -11.75 -7.53 -12.32
C TYR A 772 -12.16 -8.06 -10.95
N ALA A 773 -13.16 -7.42 -10.36
CA ALA A 773 -13.73 -7.86 -9.09
C ALA A 773 -15.22 -7.57 -9.00
N ALA A 774 -15.89 -8.38 -8.19
CA ALA A 774 -17.20 -8.11 -7.65
C ALA A 774 -17.21 -8.47 -6.15
N GLN A 775 -17.81 -7.62 -5.32
CA GLN A 775 -17.96 -7.88 -3.89
C GLN A 775 -19.41 -7.70 -3.47
N MET A 776 -19.83 -8.49 -2.48
CA MET A 776 -21.11 -8.39 -1.81
C MET A 776 -20.90 -8.14 -0.32
N ALA A 777 -21.66 -7.21 0.24
CA ALA A 777 -21.71 -6.91 1.67
C ALA A 777 -23.09 -7.25 2.24
N VAL A 778 -23.11 -7.81 3.46
CA VAL A 778 -24.32 -8.01 4.24
C VAL A 778 -24.21 -7.19 5.52
N VAL A 779 -25.21 -6.38 5.81
CA VAL A 779 -25.18 -5.42 6.93
C VAL A 779 -26.46 -5.44 7.75
N GLU A 780 -26.35 -5.03 9.01
CA GLU A 780 -27.47 -4.60 9.84
C GLU A 780 -27.33 -3.11 10.15
N VAL A 781 -28.40 -2.36 9.94
CA VAL A 781 -28.50 -0.92 10.20
C VAL A 781 -29.51 -0.70 11.33
N ASP A 782 -29.09 -0.05 12.41
CA ASP A 782 -30.04 0.51 13.38
C ASP A 782 -30.55 1.84 12.82
N ILE A 783 -31.82 1.87 12.38
CA ILE A 783 -32.39 3.06 11.74
C ILE A 783 -32.71 4.18 12.73
N THR A 784 -32.63 3.93 14.03
CA THR A 784 -32.81 4.96 15.07
C THR A 784 -31.49 5.66 15.38
N LEU A 785 -30.43 4.87 15.54
CA LEU A 785 -29.10 5.36 15.93
C LEU A 785 -28.20 5.72 14.74
N GLY A 786 -28.53 5.22 13.54
CA GLY A 786 -27.66 5.31 12.38
C GLY A 786 -26.39 4.48 12.52
N THR A 787 -26.36 3.47 13.39
CA THR A 787 -25.20 2.59 13.55
C THR A 787 -25.30 1.40 12.59
N LEU A 788 -24.14 0.84 12.24
CA LEU A 788 -24.00 -0.25 11.29
C LEU A 788 -23.23 -1.40 11.93
N ARG A 789 -23.67 -2.63 11.66
CA ARG A 789 -22.88 -3.85 11.90
C ARG A 789 -22.71 -4.58 10.58
N ILE A 790 -21.48 -4.80 10.16
CA ILE A 790 -21.20 -5.60 8.97
C ILE A 790 -21.20 -7.07 9.38
N LEU A 791 -22.02 -7.89 8.71
CA LEU A 791 -22.16 -9.31 9.04
C LEU A 791 -21.17 -10.17 8.27
N ARG A 792 -20.93 -9.85 6.99
CA ARG A 792 -20.15 -10.68 6.08
C ARG A 792 -19.77 -9.93 4.80
N PHE A 793 -18.64 -10.31 4.22
CA PHE A 793 -18.31 -10.07 2.81
C PHE A 793 -18.14 -11.37 2.03
N VAL A 794 -18.53 -11.34 0.75
CA VAL A 794 -18.13 -12.33 -0.27
C VAL A 794 -17.45 -11.58 -1.41
N ALA A 795 -16.23 -11.97 -1.74
CA ALA A 795 -15.31 -11.17 -2.54
C ALA A 795 -14.73 -11.99 -3.70
N ALA A 796 -15.33 -11.88 -4.89
CA ALA A 796 -14.90 -12.57 -6.09
C ALA A 796 -13.93 -11.73 -6.92
N HIS A 797 -12.75 -12.26 -7.20
CA HIS A 797 -11.68 -11.55 -7.89
C HIS A 797 -11.11 -12.39 -9.03
N ASP A 798 -11.10 -11.83 -10.23
CA ASP A 798 -10.44 -12.42 -11.38
C ASP A 798 -8.94 -12.11 -11.34
N VAL A 799 -8.18 -13.11 -10.92
CA VAL A 799 -6.74 -13.03 -10.74
C VAL A 799 -5.96 -13.65 -11.91
N GLY A 800 -6.68 -14.10 -12.95
CA GLY A 800 -6.12 -15.03 -13.92
C GLY A 800 -5.58 -16.26 -13.20
N LYS A 801 -4.37 -16.71 -13.50
CA LYS A 801 -3.71 -17.72 -12.67
C LYS A 801 -3.30 -17.17 -11.30
N ALA A 802 -3.83 -17.74 -10.23
CA ALA A 802 -3.36 -17.49 -8.87
C ALA A 802 -1.97 -18.11 -8.68
N ILE A 803 -0.91 -17.29 -8.71
CA ILE A 803 0.47 -17.79 -8.53
C ILE A 803 0.69 -18.35 -7.12
N ASN A 804 0.18 -17.64 -6.11
CA ASN A 804 0.12 -18.10 -4.73
C ASN A 804 -1.27 -17.76 -4.16
N PRO A 805 -2.19 -18.73 -4.11
CA PRO A 805 -3.57 -18.50 -3.64
C PRO A 805 -3.63 -17.91 -2.23
N LEU A 806 -2.76 -18.37 -1.32
CA LEU A 806 -2.72 -17.91 0.07
C LEU A 806 -2.41 -16.41 0.18
N LEU A 807 -1.47 -15.91 -0.63
CA LEU A 807 -1.14 -14.48 -0.66
C LEU A 807 -2.20 -13.65 -1.38
N ALA A 808 -2.84 -14.21 -2.41
CA ALA A 808 -3.94 -13.55 -3.12
C ALA A 808 -5.13 -13.28 -2.19
N GLU A 809 -5.52 -14.26 -1.37
CA GLU A 809 -6.57 -14.11 -0.35
C GLU A 809 -6.23 -13.00 0.65
N GLY A 810 -4.98 -12.95 1.14
CA GLY A 810 -4.53 -11.91 2.06
C GLY A 810 -4.62 -10.50 1.45
N GLN A 811 -4.33 -10.37 0.15
CA GLN A 811 -4.48 -9.10 -0.57
C GLN A 811 -5.95 -8.67 -0.67
N ILE A 812 -6.87 -9.61 -0.91
CA ILE A 812 -8.32 -9.37 -0.97
C ILE A 812 -8.83 -8.90 0.39
N GLN A 813 -8.52 -9.63 1.46
CA GLN A 813 -8.94 -9.30 2.83
C GLN A 813 -8.42 -7.92 3.28
N GLY A 814 -7.16 -7.61 2.99
CA GLY A 814 -6.59 -6.28 3.24
C GLY A 814 -7.27 -5.17 2.41
N GLY A 815 -7.64 -5.46 1.16
CA GLY A 815 -8.39 -4.55 0.31
C GLY A 815 -9.77 -4.21 0.86
N VAL A 816 -10.51 -5.24 1.29
CA VAL A 816 -11.82 -5.08 1.94
C VAL A 816 -11.69 -4.26 3.23
N ALA A 817 -10.69 -4.53 4.08
CA ALA A 817 -10.48 -3.76 5.30
C ALA A 817 -10.25 -2.27 5.03
N GLN A 818 -9.39 -1.92 4.07
CA GLN A 818 -9.17 -0.53 3.66
C GLN A 818 -10.44 0.11 3.08
N GLY A 819 -11.27 -0.68 2.38
CA GLY A 819 -12.52 -0.22 1.77
C GLY A 819 -13.62 0.06 2.79
N ILE A 820 -13.69 -0.75 3.84
CA ILE A 820 -14.52 -0.49 5.03
C ILE A 820 -14.11 0.84 5.65
N GLY A 821 -12.81 1.07 5.82
CA GLY A 821 -12.27 2.32 6.34
C GLY A 821 -12.74 3.53 5.54
N MET A 822 -12.46 3.53 4.23
CA MET A 822 -12.88 4.59 3.30
C MET A 822 -14.40 4.82 3.32
N ALA A 823 -15.19 3.76 3.46
CA ALA A 823 -16.64 3.86 3.42
C ALA A 823 -17.24 4.46 4.71
N LEU A 824 -16.66 4.17 5.88
CA LEU A 824 -17.37 4.35 7.16
C LEU A 824 -16.68 5.25 8.19
N MET A 825 -15.35 5.42 8.14
CA MET A 825 -14.63 6.05 9.26
C MET A 825 -13.38 6.85 8.91
N GLU A 826 -12.70 6.52 7.82
CA GLU A 826 -11.41 7.13 7.51
C GLU A 826 -11.56 8.49 6.84
N GLU A 827 -11.11 9.53 7.53
CA GLU A 827 -11.00 10.88 6.99
C GLU A 827 -9.85 11.61 7.66
N TYR A 828 -8.89 12.08 6.86
CA TYR A 828 -7.81 12.93 7.31
C TYR A 828 -8.28 14.38 7.22
N ILE A 829 -8.33 15.06 8.35
CA ILE A 829 -8.71 16.48 8.40
C ILE A 829 -7.41 17.29 8.55
N PRO A 830 -6.97 18.04 7.52
CA PRO A 830 -5.75 18.85 7.58
C PRO A 830 -5.75 19.78 8.79
N GLY A 831 -4.69 19.72 9.59
CA GLY A 831 -4.56 20.54 10.81
C GLY A 831 -5.26 19.98 12.07
N ARG A 832 -6.00 18.88 11.94
CA ARG A 832 -6.71 18.23 13.07
C ARG A 832 -6.33 16.78 13.27
N SER A 833 -6.19 15.99 12.21
CA SER A 833 -5.75 14.60 12.30
C SER A 833 -4.21 14.55 12.34
N GLU A 834 -3.63 14.25 13.50
CA GLU A 834 -2.19 14.29 13.73
C GLU A 834 -1.60 12.97 14.24
N ASN A 835 -2.44 12.01 14.65
CA ASN A 835 -2.01 10.66 15.03
C ASN A 835 -3.12 9.62 14.76
N LEU A 836 -2.91 8.36 15.15
CA LEU A 836 -3.92 7.30 15.04
C LEU A 836 -4.99 7.38 16.13
N HIS A 837 -4.84 8.28 17.11
CA HIS A 837 -5.87 8.57 18.10
C HIS A 837 -7.03 9.41 17.53
N ASP A 838 -6.71 10.37 16.64
CA ASP A 838 -7.66 11.30 16.03
C ASP A 838 -7.96 10.99 14.55
N TYR A 839 -7.27 10.01 13.97
CA TYR A 839 -7.57 9.38 12.68
C TYR A 839 -8.02 7.93 12.90
N LEU A 840 -9.32 7.68 12.72
CA LEU A 840 -9.88 6.34 12.88
C LEU A 840 -9.47 5.44 11.72
N ILE A 841 -8.97 4.26 12.05
CA ILE A 841 -8.56 3.20 11.13
C ILE A 841 -9.29 1.92 11.53
N PRO A 842 -9.77 1.09 10.58
CA PRO A 842 -10.41 -0.17 10.92
C PRO A 842 -9.56 -1.04 11.84
N THR A 843 -10.12 -1.39 12.98
CA THR A 843 -9.54 -2.30 13.96
C THR A 843 -9.98 -3.74 13.68
N ILE A 844 -9.44 -4.70 14.42
CA ILE A 844 -9.86 -6.11 14.33
C ILE A 844 -11.36 -6.29 14.59
N GLY A 845 -11.98 -5.45 15.44
CA GLY A 845 -13.41 -5.52 15.75
C GLY A 845 -14.32 -4.99 14.64
N ASP A 846 -13.77 -4.22 13.70
CA ASP A 846 -14.53 -3.66 12.57
C ASP A 846 -14.58 -4.61 11.38
N ILE A 847 -13.72 -5.64 11.35
CA ILE A 847 -13.59 -6.54 10.20
C ILE A 847 -14.48 -7.78 10.37
N PRO A 848 -15.47 -7.99 9.48
CA PRO A 848 -16.32 -9.18 9.52
C PRO A 848 -15.60 -10.41 8.93
N PRO A 849 -16.23 -11.59 8.95
CA PRO A 849 -15.86 -12.70 8.09
C PRO A 849 -15.84 -12.29 6.60
N ILE A 850 -14.77 -12.68 5.89
CA ILE A 850 -14.57 -12.38 4.45
C ILE A 850 -14.32 -13.70 3.72
N GLU A 851 -15.25 -14.08 2.85
CA GLU A 851 -15.05 -15.19 1.91
C GLU A 851 -14.37 -14.66 0.64
N SER A 852 -13.21 -15.21 0.29
CA SER A 852 -12.48 -14.85 -0.93
C SER A 852 -12.70 -15.92 -2.01
N ILE A 853 -13.20 -15.51 -3.17
CA ILE A 853 -13.38 -16.39 -4.33
C ILE A 853 -12.37 -16.00 -5.40
N LEU A 854 -11.41 -16.88 -5.66
CA LEU A 854 -10.42 -16.70 -6.73
C LEU A 854 -10.99 -17.21 -8.04
N VAL A 855 -11.29 -16.28 -8.96
CA VAL A 855 -11.74 -16.58 -10.31
C VAL A 855 -10.51 -16.60 -11.22
N GLU A 856 -10.30 -17.70 -11.95
CA GLU A 856 -9.14 -17.85 -12.84
C GLU A 856 -9.54 -17.72 -14.32
N VAL A 857 -9.77 -16.50 -14.82
CA VAL A 857 -9.94 -16.25 -16.27
C VAL A 857 -8.57 -15.93 -16.87
N PRO A 858 -7.97 -16.83 -17.68
CA PRO A 858 -6.59 -16.69 -18.10
C PRO A 858 -6.38 -15.44 -18.96
N ASP A 859 -5.31 -14.71 -18.66
CA ASP A 859 -4.82 -13.62 -19.49
C ASP A 859 -3.93 -14.12 -20.64
N ALA A 860 -3.89 -13.37 -21.76
CA ALA A 860 -3.03 -13.68 -22.91
C ALA A 860 -1.55 -13.30 -22.68
N HIS A 861 -1.28 -12.32 -21.83
CA HIS A 861 0.04 -11.70 -21.70
C HIS A 861 0.74 -12.06 -20.39
N GLY A 862 0.01 -12.28 -19.32
CA GLY A 862 0.49 -12.54 -17.98
C GLY A 862 1.24 -13.86 -17.83
N PRO A 863 2.17 -13.97 -16.87
CA PRO A 863 2.93 -15.19 -16.68
C PRO A 863 1.99 -16.32 -16.28
N TYR A 864 1.91 -17.37 -17.11
CA TYR A 864 0.99 -18.49 -16.95
C TYR A 864 -0.50 -18.08 -16.92
N GLY A 865 -0.83 -16.92 -17.50
CA GLY A 865 -2.18 -16.35 -17.49
C GLY A 865 -2.55 -15.56 -16.24
N ALA A 866 -1.60 -15.22 -15.36
CA ALA A 866 -1.83 -14.43 -14.15
C ALA A 866 -2.09 -12.94 -14.41
N LYS A 867 -2.90 -12.31 -13.55
CA LYS A 867 -3.17 -10.86 -13.56
C LYS A 867 -2.59 -10.17 -12.33
N GLY A 868 -2.52 -8.84 -12.38
CA GLY A 868 -2.20 -8.01 -11.23
C GLY A 868 -3.39 -7.89 -10.27
N LEU A 869 -3.17 -8.08 -8.96
CA LEU A 869 -4.24 -8.08 -7.94
C LEU A 869 -4.30 -6.81 -7.07
N GLY A 870 -3.17 -6.11 -6.95
CA GLY A 870 -2.90 -5.13 -5.91
C GLY A 870 -4.05 -4.17 -5.58
N GLU A 871 -4.66 -3.50 -6.56
CA GLU A 871 -5.53 -2.35 -6.30
C GLU A 871 -7.02 -2.59 -6.46
N HIS A 872 -7.42 -3.48 -7.38
CA HIS A 872 -8.83 -3.68 -7.68
C HIS A 872 -9.60 -4.38 -6.55
N VAL A 873 -8.89 -4.93 -5.56
CA VAL A 873 -9.49 -5.52 -4.34
C VAL A 873 -10.15 -4.52 -3.40
N LEU A 874 -9.84 -3.23 -3.52
CA LEU A 874 -10.44 -2.16 -2.71
C LEU A 874 -11.69 -1.57 -3.37
N ILE A 875 -11.71 -1.54 -4.70
CA ILE A 875 -12.65 -0.73 -5.50
C ILE A 875 -14.12 -1.03 -5.19
N PRO A 876 -14.56 -2.31 -5.10
CA PRO A 876 -15.98 -2.60 -4.93
C PRO A 876 -16.47 -2.46 -3.48
N THR A 877 -15.59 -2.35 -2.49
CA THR A 877 -15.98 -2.48 -1.08
C THR A 877 -16.91 -1.37 -0.61
N ALA A 878 -16.51 -0.11 -0.80
CA ALA A 878 -17.29 1.05 -0.38
C ALA A 878 -18.66 1.11 -1.08
N PRO A 879 -18.76 1.02 -2.43
CA PRO A 879 -20.07 1.00 -3.08
C PRO A 879 -20.93 -0.21 -2.67
N ALA A 880 -20.36 -1.40 -2.45
CA ALA A 880 -21.14 -2.55 -1.98
C ALA A 880 -21.77 -2.28 -0.60
N LEU A 881 -21.05 -1.63 0.31
CA LEU A 881 -21.57 -1.21 1.61
C LEU A 881 -22.67 -0.17 1.49
N LEU A 882 -22.45 0.87 0.67
CA LEU A 882 -23.46 1.92 0.46
C LEU A 882 -24.75 1.34 -0.15
N ASN A 883 -24.64 0.43 -1.11
CA ASN A 883 -25.78 -0.28 -1.69
C ASN A 883 -26.46 -1.19 -0.66
N ALA A 884 -25.70 -1.83 0.22
CA ALA A 884 -26.27 -2.66 1.28
C ALA A 884 -27.05 -1.83 2.31
N ILE A 885 -26.52 -0.66 2.69
CA ILE A 885 -27.20 0.29 3.58
C ILE A 885 -28.49 0.80 2.93
N ARG A 886 -28.43 1.19 1.65
CA ARG A 886 -29.62 1.60 0.89
C ARG A 886 -30.66 0.48 0.84
N HIS A 887 -30.25 -0.77 0.65
CA HIS A 887 -31.16 -1.91 0.69
C HIS A 887 -31.82 -2.09 2.07
N ALA A 888 -31.08 -1.84 3.15
CA ALA A 888 -31.60 -1.98 4.52
C ALA A 888 -32.65 -0.91 4.87
N CYS A 889 -32.37 0.37 4.54
CA CYS A 889 -33.14 1.49 5.08
C CYS A 889 -33.56 2.56 4.06
N GLY A 890 -33.21 2.41 2.78
CA GLY A 890 -33.54 3.36 1.72
C GLY A 890 -32.68 4.62 1.68
N ALA A 891 -31.74 4.80 2.61
CA ALA A 891 -30.88 5.99 2.65
C ALA A 891 -30.03 6.10 1.39
N ARG A 892 -30.07 7.28 0.75
CA ARG A 892 -29.22 7.62 -0.39
C ARG A 892 -27.95 8.29 0.13
N LEU A 893 -26.80 7.66 -0.10
CA LEU A 893 -25.52 8.09 0.44
C LEU A 893 -24.63 8.61 -0.69
N THR A 894 -24.24 9.88 -0.58
CA THR A 894 -23.41 10.57 -1.58
C THR A 894 -22.11 11.13 -1.02
N HIS A 895 -21.88 10.99 0.28
CA HIS A 895 -20.68 11.46 0.96
C HIS A 895 -20.04 10.30 1.71
N VAL A 896 -18.72 10.10 1.54
CA VAL A 896 -17.93 9.16 2.36
C VAL A 896 -16.84 9.91 3.13
N PRO A 897 -16.56 9.54 4.39
CA PRO A 897 -17.11 8.39 5.11
C PRO A 897 -18.56 8.58 5.60
N VAL A 898 -19.29 7.46 5.71
CA VAL A 898 -20.65 7.37 6.26
C VAL A 898 -20.55 7.04 7.75
N THR A 899 -20.32 8.08 8.55
CA THR A 899 -20.36 8.01 10.01
C THR A 899 -21.78 7.74 10.53
N PRO A 900 -21.95 7.30 11.80
CA PRO A 900 -23.27 7.12 12.37
C PRO A 900 -24.14 8.39 12.34
N ALA A 901 -23.54 9.56 12.55
CA ALA A 901 -24.24 10.83 12.50
C ALA A 901 -24.77 11.14 11.09
N THR A 902 -23.93 10.95 10.06
CA THR A 902 -24.32 11.15 8.66
C THR A 902 -25.35 10.13 8.20
N LEU A 903 -25.26 8.87 8.65
CA LEU A 903 -26.25 7.85 8.31
C LEU A 903 -27.61 8.16 8.95
N ALA A 904 -27.63 8.51 10.24
CA ALA A 904 -28.86 8.85 10.94
C ALA A 904 -29.58 10.07 10.34
N ALA A 905 -28.83 11.03 9.80
CA ALA A 905 -29.40 12.19 9.12
C ALA A 905 -29.90 11.85 7.70
N ALA A 906 -29.16 11.05 6.94
CA ALA A 906 -29.61 10.53 5.64
C ALA A 906 -30.91 9.70 5.75
N ILE A 907 -31.04 8.87 6.79
CA ILE A 907 -32.28 8.10 7.07
C ILE A 907 -33.47 9.02 7.36
N ARG A 908 -33.25 10.17 8.01
CA ARG A 908 -34.28 11.14 8.35
C ARG A 908 -34.68 12.07 7.19
N GLY A 909 -34.07 11.91 6.02
CA GLY A 909 -34.32 12.76 4.85
C GLY A 909 -33.72 14.16 4.96
N GLY A 910 -32.68 14.33 5.79
CA GLY A 910 -31.89 15.56 5.78
C GLY A 910 -30.93 15.59 4.60
N ASP A 911 -30.91 16.70 3.86
CA ASP A 911 -29.88 16.93 2.84
C ASP A 911 -28.54 17.22 3.54
N HIS A 912 -27.48 16.53 3.10
CA HIS A 912 -26.09 16.84 3.45
C HIS A 912 -25.40 17.48 2.25
N VAL A 913 -25.02 18.75 2.37
CA VAL A 913 -23.88 19.34 1.67
C VAL A 913 -23.10 20.17 2.69
#